data_AF-A0A318QE49-F1
#
_entry.id   AF-A0A318QE49-F1
#
_cell.length_a   1.000
_cell.length_b   1.000
_cell.length_c   1.000
_cell.angle_alpha   90.00
_cell.angle_beta   90.00
_cell.angle_gamma   90.00
#
_symmetry.space_group_name_H-M   'P 1'
#
loop_
_entity.id
_entity.type
_entity.pdbx_description
1 polymer ?
#
loop_
_entity_poly.entity_id
_entity_poly.type
_entity_poly.pdbx_seq_one_letter_code
_entity_poly.pdbx_strand_id
1 'polypeptide(L)'
;MPNSSSRRQFLKFGAAAAAGAALPDNLQRALAVAPNRVTGTIRDVEHVVILMQENRSFDHYFGCLRGVRGYGDPRAETCPDGHSVFSQPDGRGGRVMPFALSTAQTSAACIASLDHSWKGTQAAWNDWNTWVPHKTPMTMGHFTRAEIPYYYALADAFTICDAYHASIFGPTNPNRLFLFTGTNGLAVGNAGPQAIRNVDDGNWSADMAHDRADFQPFDWTTYPENLQAAGVSWKVYQEYDNFGDNPLASFARFRNIDRKSWAYRRGRMIVAGSNAANRQESEGRYLISAFERDVARGTLPQVSWIVPPAALSEHPDAPPGYGEYLISQLMDVFVRHPDVWAKTVFILNYDENDGFFDHVPPPVPALDATQGAGTVPTDGESFDGIPVGLGPRVPAIVVSPWTKGGWVNSQVFDHTSVLRFLEARFGVAAPNITAWRRAVCGDMTSIFDFAQADRRWVAQLPRTETYLADTRKSCQLPKPVIPARQALPRQESGQRPARALPYDMQADLVGADSLRIANAGAQGVVLRIRDTGGARHYTLAAGTAMAVRVATHGAKPMTVHGPNGFFRQFHGADLPQATLRYDPAGDMIVLSLRHQGTGTHRLRVEDAYDGTMRELVLPPGNTVEATWPAAAHDHWYDLILHDLRHAHAIVRLAGHMENGRPSQTDPHMGQIQA
;
A
#
# COMPACT_ATOMS: atom_id res chain seq x y z
N MET A 1 -31.26 13.41 -58.03
CA MET A 1 -29.78 13.42 -57.92
C MET A 1 -29.40 14.73 -57.23
N PRO A 2 -28.66 14.72 -56.10
CA PRO A 2 -27.22 14.47 -56.15
C PRO A 2 -26.60 13.67 -54.97
N ASN A 3 -25.50 12.99 -55.34
CA ASN A 3 -24.26 12.61 -54.64
C ASN A 3 -24.23 12.02 -53.21
N SER A 4 -23.91 10.72 -53.20
CA SER A 4 -23.62 9.81 -52.09
C SER A 4 -22.20 9.93 -51.48
N SER A 5 -21.58 11.11 -51.46
CA SER A 5 -20.18 11.27 -51.02
C SER A 5 -19.99 11.60 -49.53
N SER A 6 -21.01 11.94 -48.76
CA SER A 6 -20.80 12.43 -47.37
C SER A 6 -20.86 11.37 -46.26
N ARG A 7 -21.23 10.11 -46.55
CA ARG A 7 -21.29 9.04 -45.51
C ARG A 7 -20.01 8.19 -45.38
N ARG A 8 -19.08 8.26 -46.36
CA ARG A 8 -17.79 7.52 -46.31
C ARG A 8 -16.61 8.30 -45.74
N GLN A 9 -16.74 9.61 -45.52
CA GLN A 9 -15.68 10.41 -44.87
C GLN A 9 -15.85 10.54 -43.35
N PHE A 10 -17.03 10.30 -42.79
CA PHE A 10 -17.24 10.31 -41.34
C PHE A 10 -16.74 9.04 -40.62
N LEU A 11 -16.38 7.99 -41.37
CA LEU A 11 -15.77 6.75 -40.87
C LEU A 11 -14.24 6.75 -40.91
N LYS A 12 -13.59 7.91 -41.14
CA LYS A 12 -12.12 8.04 -41.12
C LYS A 12 -11.54 8.76 -39.90
N PHE A 13 -12.36 9.14 -38.92
CA PHE A 13 -11.89 9.79 -37.68
C PHE A 13 -12.20 9.00 -36.39
N GLY A 14 -12.56 7.73 -36.50
CA GLY A 14 -12.89 6.88 -35.34
C GLY A 14 -12.14 5.56 -35.35
N ALA A 15 -10.81 5.59 -35.32
CA ALA A 15 -9.96 4.43 -35.07
C ALA A 15 -8.55 4.86 -34.66
N ALA A 16 -8.44 5.60 -33.56
CA ALA A 16 -7.22 5.63 -32.76
C ALA A 16 -7.52 4.92 -31.43
N ALA A 17 -8.02 3.69 -31.50
CA ALA A 17 -7.86 2.76 -30.40
C ALA A 17 -6.39 2.34 -30.45
N ALA A 18 -5.61 2.79 -29.47
CA ALA A 18 -4.26 2.28 -29.25
C ALA A 18 -4.39 0.78 -28.96
N ALA A 19 -4.30 -0.04 -30.00
CA ALA A 19 -4.00 -1.45 -29.84
C ALA A 19 -2.53 -1.51 -29.39
N GLY A 20 -2.32 -1.49 -28.07
CA GLY A 20 -1.03 -1.86 -27.50
C GLY A 20 -0.70 -3.25 -27.99
N ALA A 21 0.24 -3.37 -28.93
CA ALA A 21 0.67 -4.67 -29.41
C ALA A 21 1.27 -5.42 -28.21
N ALA A 22 0.67 -6.55 -27.83
CA ALA A 22 1.11 -7.37 -26.71
C ALA A 22 2.57 -7.85 -26.89
N LEU A 23 3.23 -8.24 -25.79
CA LEU A 23 4.53 -8.91 -25.83
C LEU A 23 4.54 -10.06 -26.85
N PRO A 24 5.62 -10.25 -27.63
CA PRO A 24 5.79 -11.42 -28.49
C PRO A 24 5.62 -12.76 -27.74
N ASP A 25 5.04 -13.77 -28.38
CA ASP A 25 4.64 -15.07 -27.78
C ASP A 25 5.78 -15.84 -27.07
N ASN A 26 7.03 -15.60 -27.46
CA ASN A 26 8.20 -16.17 -26.78
C ASN A 26 8.43 -15.54 -25.39
N LEU A 27 8.18 -14.24 -25.22
CA LEU A 27 8.31 -13.56 -23.93
C LEU A 27 7.16 -13.92 -22.98
N GLN A 28 5.94 -14.07 -23.51
CA GLN A 28 4.80 -14.54 -22.71
C GLN A 28 5.03 -15.94 -22.12
N ARG A 29 5.62 -16.86 -22.90
CA ARG A 29 5.95 -18.22 -22.45
C ARG A 29 7.03 -18.25 -21.36
N ALA A 30 7.94 -17.29 -21.35
CA ALA A 30 8.96 -17.19 -20.31
C ALA A 30 8.41 -16.68 -18.97
N LEU A 31 7.43 -15.78 -18.99
CA LEU A 31 6.72 -15.39 -17.75
C LEU A 31 5.77 -16.48 -17.25
N ALA A 32 5.35 -17.39 -18.13
CA ALA A 32 4.55 -18.58 -17.80
C ALA A 32 5.31 -19.66 -17.02
N VAL A 33 6.60 -19.46 -16.75
CA VAL A 33 7.42 -20.38 -15.96
C VAL A 33 6.75 -20.69 -14.62
N ALA A 34 6.70 -21.98 -14.29
CA ALA A 34 6.23 -22.41 -12.98
C ALA A 34 7.26 -22.02 -11.91
N PRO A 35 6.82 -21.68 -10.70
CA PRO A 35 7.73 -21.52 -9.59
C PRO A 35 8.59 -22.79 -9.40
N ASN A 36 9.82 -22.58 -8.94
CA ASN A 36 10.59 -23.63 -8.32
C ASN A 36 9.80 -24.16 -7.12
N ARG A 37 9.60 -25.47 -7.03
CA ARG A 37 8.74 -26.08 -6.02
C ARG A 37 9.37 -27.35 -5.46
N VAL A 38 10.57 -27.20 -4.89
CA VAL A 38 11.27 -28.31 -4.25
C VAL A 38 10.60 -28.66 -2.92
N THR A 39 10.23 -27.65 -2.13
CA THR A 39 9.60 -27.81 -0.81
C THR A 39 8.14 -27.39 -0.78
N GLY A 40 7.69 -26.54 -1.72
CA GLY A 40 6.37 -25.91 -1.68
C GLY A 40 6.27 -24.84 -0.60
N THR A 41 7.39 -24.27 -0.18
CA THR A 41 7.47 -23.27 0.91
C THR A 41 8.33 -22.09 0.48
N ILE A 42 8.40 -21.06 1.34
CA ILE A 42 9.29 -19.91 1.15
C ILE A 42 10.75 -20.29 0.84
N ARG A 43 11.22 -21.48 1.27
CA ARG A 43 12.58 -21.95 1.04
C ARG A 43 12.94 -22.13 -0.45
N ASP A 44 11.94 -22.23 -1.32
CA ASP A 44 12.15 -22.39 -2.76
C ASP A 44 12.53 -21.09 -3.49
N VAL A 45 12.34 -19.93 -2.86
CA VAL A 45 12.87 -18.64 -3.32
C VAL A 45 14.39 -18.70 -3.21
N GLU A 46 15.19 -18.38 -4.23
CA GLU A 46 16.66 -18.27 -4.07
C GLU A 46 17.12 -16.81 -4.10
N HIS A 47 16.37 -15.95 -4.79
CA HIS A 47 16.72 -14.55 -4.99
C HIS A 47 15.55 -13.63 -4.65
N VAL A 48 15.84 -12.54 -3.94
CA VAL A 48 14.92 -11.43 -3.71
C VAL A 48 15.54 -10.17 -4.29
N VAL A 49 14.87 -9.58 -5.28
CA VAL A 49 15.27 -8.34 -5.94
C VAL A 49 14.30 -7.24 -5.51
N ILE A 50 14.82 -6.14 -5.00
CA ILE A 50 14.06 -5.05 -4.38
C ILE A 50 14.32 -3.79 -5.18
N LEU A 51 13.27 -3.20 -5.75
CA LEU A 51 13.28 -1.88 -6.36
C LEU A 51 12.28 -1.00 -5.61
N MET A 52 12.81 0.05 -4.98
CA MET A 52 12.02 1.11 -4.37
C MET A 52 12.09 2.34 -5.29
N GLN A 53 10.96 2.69 -5.87
CA GLN A 53 10.76 3.91 -6.65
C GLN A 53 10.38 5.09 -5.74
N GLU A 54 10.32 6.27 -6.34
CA GLU A 54 9.92 7.56 -5.79
C GLU A 54 8.67 8.10 -6.52
N ASN A 55 8.15 9.22 -6.04
CA ASN A 55 7.23 9.02 -4.93
C ASN A 55 5.76 9.13 -5.33
N ARG A 56 4.94 8.16 -4.91
CA ARG A 56 3.56 7.99 -5.39
C ARG A 56 2.67 7.42 -4.30
N SER A 57 1.49 8.00 -4.12
CA SER A 57 0.47 7.38 -3.27
C SER A 57 -0.19 6.21 -3.98
N PHE A 58 -0.78 5.29 -3.20
CA PHE A 58 -1.53 4.17 -3.76
C PHE A 58 -2.71 4.66 -4.61
N ASP A 59 -3.56 5.56 -4.09
CA ASP A 59 -4.71 6.06 -4.85
C ASP A 59 -4.31 6.83 -6.12
N HIS A 60 -3.18 7.55 -6.11
CA HIS A 60 -2.69 8.27 -7.28
C HIS A 60 -2.39 7.33 -8.45
N TYR A 61 -1.88 6.13 -8.22
CA TYR A 61 -1.66 5.15 -9.30
C TYR A 61 -2.83 4.19 -9.47
N PHE A 62 -3.33 3.62 -8.39
CA PHE A 62 -4.20 2.44 -8.41
C PHE A 62 -5.58 2.69 -7.79
N GLY A 63 -5.92 3.93 -7.41
CA GLY A 63 -7.25 4.25 -6.87
C GLY A 63 -8.40 3.89 -7.84
N CYS A 64 -8.12 3.85 -9.15
CA CYS A 64 -9.08 3.42 -10.18
C CYS A 64 -9.00 1.92 -10.53
N LEU A 65 -8.02 1.14 -10.04
CA LEU A 65 -7.88 -0.27 -10.38
C LEU A 65 -9.05 -1.09 -9.80
N ARG A 66 -9.59 -2.07 -10.53
CA ARG A 66 -10.70 -2.89 -10.01
C ARG A 66 -10.29 -3.63 -8.74
N GLY A 67 -11.24 -3.88 -7.84
CA GLY A 67 -11.06 -4.76 -6.66
C GLY A 67 -9.99 -4.36 -5.64
N VAL A 68 -9.31 -3.22 -5.77
CA VAL A 68 -8.48 -2.68 -4.67
C VAL A 68 -9.26 -1.67 -3.86
N ARG A 69 -8.89 -1.46 -2.59
CA ARG A 69 -9.41 -0.35 -1.79
C ARG A 69 -8.97 0.98 -2.40
N GLY A 70 -9.78 1.52 -3.31
CA GLY A 70 -9.53 2.74 -4.08
C GLY A 70 -10.74 3.68 -4.04
N TYR A 71 -11.00 4.41 -5.13
CA TYR A 71 -12.05 5.44 -5.18
C TYR A 71 -13.49 4.92 -5.03
N GLY A 72 -13.69 3.61 -5.14
CA GLY A 72 -14.94 2.92 -4.87
C GLY A 72 -14.90 2.05 -3.61
N ASP A 73 -14.03 2.35 -2.62
CA ASP A 73 -14.03 1.68 -1.31
C ASP A 73 -15.37 1.95 -0.59
N PRO A 74 -16.20 0.91 -0.33
CA PRO A 74 -17.48 1.07 0.37
C PRO A 74 -17.34 1.45 1.85
N ARG A 75 -16.11 1.46 2.38
CA ARG A 75 -15.76 1.75 3.79
C ARG A 75 -14.86 2.97 3.93
N ALA A 76 -14.76 3.82 2.91
CA ALA A 76 -14.04 5.09 3.01
C ALA A 76 -14.59 5.95 4.17
N GLU A 77 -13.69 6.60 4.93
CA GLU A 77 -14.08 7.42 6.07
C GLU A 77 -14.91 8.65 5.64
N THR A 78 -15.75 9.12 6.56
CA THR A 78 -16.44 10.42 6.44
C THR A 78 -15.77 11.41 7.38
N CYS A 79 -15.47 12.60 6.86
CA CYS A 79 -14.81 13.67 7.60
C CYS A 79 -15.72 14.26 8.71
N PRO A 80 -15.14 14.96 9.70
CA PRO A 80 -15.91 15.62 10.77
C PRO A 80 -16.89 16.69 10.30
N ASP A 81 -16.82 17.15 9.05
CA ASP A 81 -17.79 18.05 8.42
C ASP A 81 -18.96 17.31 7.74
N GLY A 82 -18.88 15.98 7.61
CA GLY A 82 -19.94 15.12 7.06
C GLY A 82 -19.76 14.79 5.59
N HIS A 83 -18.73 15.35 4.95
CA HIS A 83 -18.37 15.00 3.59
C HIS A 83 -17.52 13.73 3.54
N SER A 84 -17.57 13.03 2.41
CA SER A 84 -16.63 11.94 2.12
C SER A 84 -15.18 12.44 2.21
N VAL A 85 -14.27 11.58 2.68
CA VAL A 85 -12.82 11.82 2.67
C VAL A 85 -12.27 12.15 1.29
N PHE A 86 -12.92 11.72 0.20
CA PHE A 86 -12.51 12.10 -1.15
C PHE A 86 -12.72 13.60 -1.43
N SER A 87 -13.67 14.24 -0.77
CA SER A 87 -13.91 15.67 -0.94
C SER A 87 -13.06 16.44 0.06
N GLN A 88 -11.93 17.00 -0.36
CA GLN A 88 -11.01 17.72 0.53
C GLN A 88 -11.32 19.21 0.55
N PRO A 89 -11.38 19.88 1.71
CA PRO A 89 -11.58 21.34 1.79
C PRO A 89 -10.39 22.07 1.16
N ASP A 90 -10.63 23.15 0.42
CA ASP A 90 -9.57 23.92 -0.25
C ASP A 90 -8.96 25.05 0.63
N GLY A 91 -9.42 25.19 1.87
CA GLY A 91 -9.03 26.25 2.79
C GLY A 91 -9.65 27.64 2.49
N ARG A 92 -10.51 27.74 1.48
CA ARG A 92 -11.15 28.98 0.99
C ARG A 92 -12.68 28.87 0.92
N GLY A 93 -13.25 27.83 1.53
CA GLY A 93 -14.68 27.53 1.55
C GLY A 93 -15.17 26.66 0.38
N GLY A 94 -14.28 26.27 -0.53
CA GLY A 94 -14.53 25.30 -1.59
C GLY A 94 -14.00 23.90 -1.24
N ARG A 95 -14.10 22.98 -2.20
CA ARG A 95 -13.60 21.60 -2.07
C ARG A 95 -12.96 21.11 -3.37
N VAL A 96 -12.05 20.17 -3.23
CA VAL A 96 -11.36 19.49 -4.32
C VAL A 96 -11.62 17.99 -4.20
N MET A 97 -12.09 17.36 -5.27
CA MET A 97 -12.21 15.91 -5.43
C MET A 97 -10.99 15.38 -6.18
N PRO A 98 -10.70 14.07 -6.11
CA PRO A 98 -9.68 13.48 -6.96
C PRO A 98 -10.02 13.70 -8.44
N PHE A 99 -9.02 13.97 -9.27
CA PHE A 99 -9.21 14.23 -10.70
C PHE A 99 -8.14 13.58 -11.57
N ALA A 100 -8.56 13.12 -12.75
CA ALA A 100 -7.68 12.41 -13.67
C ALA A 100 -6.65 13.36 -14.29
N LEU A 101 -5.41 12.88 -14.34
CA LEU A 101 -4.30 13.48 -15.02
C LEU A 101 -4.13 12.81 -16.39
N SER A 102 -3.88 13.60 -17.43
CA SER A 102 -3.77 13.10 -18.81
C SER A 102 -2.38 13.37 -19.38
N THR A 103 -1.61 12.31 -19.59
CA THR A 103 -0.29 12.40 -20.24
C THR A 103 -0.40 12.66 -21.75
N ALA A 104 -1.57 12.40 -22.34
CA ALA A 104 -1.84 12.66 -23.75
C ALA A 104 -2.18 14.14 -24.06
N GLN A 105 -2.65 14.89 -23.07
CA GLN A 105 -3.13 16.28 -23.24
C GLN A 105 -2.32 17.30 -22.44
N THR A 106 -1.61 16.85 -21.41
CA THR A 106 -0.90 17.73 -20.48
C THR A 106 0.46 17.14 -20.13
N SER A 107 1.35 17.97 -19.56
CA SER A 107 2.64 17.53 -19.01
C SER A 107 2.51 16.77 -17.71
N ALA A 108 1.39 16.08 -17.49
CA ALA A 108 1.14 15.31 -16.28
C ALA A 108 2.15 14.18 -16.06
N ALA A 109 2.88 13.76 -17.08
CA ALA A 109 4.00 12.83 -16.89
C ALA A 109 5.15 13.46 -16.08
N CYS A 110 5.37 14.77 -16.15
CA CYS A 110 6.43 15.50 -15.44
C CYS A 110 5.79 16.57 -14.53
N ILE A 111 5.23 16.15 -13.41
CA ILE A 111 4.59 17.06 -12.44
C ILE A 111 5.65 17.50 -11.43
N ALA A 112 5.64 18.79 -11.10
CA ALA A 112 6.53 19.31 -10.06
C ALA A 112 6.23 18.64 -8.72
N SER A 113 7.28 18.33 -7.96
CA SER A 113 7.15 17.74 -6.63
C SER A 113 6.21 18.54 -5.73
N LEU A 114 5.36 17.80 -5.02
CA LEU A 114 4.48 18.30 -4.00
C LEU A 114 5.18 18.28 -2.64
N ASP A 115 4.56 18.92 -1.65
CA ASP A 115 5.16 18.98 -0.33
C ASP A 115 4.94 17.68 0.43
N HIS A 116 5.98 16.88 0.60
CA HIS A 116 6.01 15.65 1.37
C HIS A 116 6.87 15.72 2.65
N SER A 117 7.18 16.92 3.12
CA SER A 117 7.88 17.07 4.40
C SER A 117 7.01 16.57 5.58
N TRP A 118 7.67 16.02 6.60
CA TRP A 118 7.00 15.65 7.86
C TRP A 118 6.35 16.88 8.51
N LYS A 119 5.06 16.77 8.86
CA LYS A 119 4.25 17.90 9.33
C LYS A 119 4.13 18.02 10.85
N GLY A 120 4.78 17.13 11.59
CA GLY A 120 4.97 17.28 13.04
C GLY A 120 3.71 17.25 13.91
N THR A 121 2.52 17.00 13.38
CA THR A 121 1.31 16.92 14.20
C THR A 121 0.36 15.84 13.68
N GLN A 122 0.37 14.68 14.34
CA GLN A 122 -0.67 13.66 14.14
C GLN A 122 -2.06 14.30 14.26
N ALA A 123 -2.24 15.21 15.22
CA ALA A 123 -3.50 15.90 15.46
C ALA A 123 -4.04 16.64 14.22
N ALA A 124 -3.19 17.33 13.45
CA ALA A 124 -3.63 18.05 12.26
C ALA A 124 -4.11 17.10 11.15
N TRP A 125 -3.47 15.94 11.04
CA TRP A 125 -3.80 14.92 10.06
C TRP A 125 -4.84 13.92 10.56
N ASN A 126 -5.20 13.95 11.84
CA ASN A 126 -6.05 12.94 12.44
C ASN A 126 -7.46 12.90 11.83
N ASP A 127 -7.94 13.99 11.23
CA ASP A 127 -9.21 14.02 10.52
C ASP A 127 -9.11 13.72 9.01
N TRP A 128 -7.89 13.54 8.51
CA TRP A 128 -7.58 13.17 7.12
C TRP A 128 -8.23 14.06 6.06
N ASN A 129 -8.54 15.31 6.43
CA ASN A 129 -9.26 16.30 5.62
C ASN A 129 -8.43 17.56 5.36
N THR A 130 -7.11 17.46 5.43
CA THR A 130 -6.20 18.62 5.39
C THR A 130 -5.14 18.53 4.28
N TRP A 131 -5.40 17.68 3.28
CA TRP A 131 -4.48 17.45 2.18
C TRP A 131 -4.22 18.71 1.34
N VAL A 132 -5.29 19.38 0.90
CA VAL A 132 -5.16 20.61 0.08
C VAL A 132 -4.62 21.79 0.90
N PRO A 133 -5.08 22.05 2.15
CA PRO A 133 -4.57 23.16 2.96
C PRO A 133 -3.09 23.07 3.30
N HIS A 134 -2.54 21.87 3.53
CA HIS A 134 -1.11 21.68 3.80
C HIS A 134 -0.26 21.44 2.56
N LYS A 135 -0.89 21.27 1.40
CA LYS A 135 -0.20 21.04 0.12
C LYS A 135 -0.77 22.00 -0.92
N THR A 136 -1.21 21.47 -2.06
CA THR A 136 -1.90 22.22 -3.11
C THR A 136 -3.02 21.34 -3.67
N PRO A 137 -4.00 21.89 -4.40
CA PRO A 137 -5.04 21.08 -5.03
C PRO A 137 -4.50 19.96 -5.93
N MET A 138 -3.28 20.09 -6.47
CA MET A 138 -2.64 19.05 -7.28
C MET A 138 -2.39 17.73 -6.53
N THR A 139 -2.41 17.72 -5.20
CA THR A 139 -2.41 16.50 -4.37
C THR A 139 -3.52 15.52 -4.79
N MET A 140 -4.65 16.04 -5.30
CA MET A 140 -5.81 15.25 -5.70
C MET A 140 -5.71 14.68 -7.13
N GLY A 141 -4.63 14.95 -7.87
CA GLY A 141 -4.42 14.37 -9.19
C GLY A 141 -4.14 12.87 -9.12
N HIS A 142 -4.67 12.09 -10.05
CA HIS A 142 -4.40 10.64 -10.17
C HIS A 142 -4.25 10.20 -11.62
N PHE A 143 -3.56 9.09 -11.84
CA PHE A 143 -3.50 8.40 -13.12
C PHE A 143 -4.56 7.31 -13.23
N THR A 144 -4.76 6.84 -14.46
CA THR A 144 -5.54 5.65 -14.75
C THR A 144 -4.69 4.66 -15.56
N ARG A 145 -5.27 3.51 -15.89
CA ARG A 145 -4.68 2.52 -16.81
C ARG A 145 -4.20 3.13 -18.13
N ALA A 146 -4.84 4.20 -18.61
CA ALA A 146 -4.46 4.83 -19.86
C ALA A 146 -3.10 5.55 -19.76
N GLU A 147 -2.75 6.06 -18.58
CA GLU A 147 -1.52 6.82 -18.36
C GLU A 147 -0.34 5.97 -17.89
N ILE A 148 -0.61 4.91 -17.11
CA ILE A 148 0.40 3.96 -16.59
C ILE A 148 0.02 2.49 -16.88
N PRO A 149 -0.10 2.12 -18.16
CA PRO A 149 -0.64 0.82 -18.57
C PRO A 149 0.24 -0.36 -18.15
N TYR A 150 1.56 -0.19 -18.03
CA TYR A 150 2.45 -1.29 -17.66
C TYR A 150 2.27 -1.65 -16.18
N TYR A 151 2.10 -0.65 -15.31
CA TYR A 151 1.78 -0.87 -13.90
C TYR A 151 0.43 -1.54 -13.65
N TYR A 152 -0.62 -1.13 -14.37
CA TYR A 152 -1.91 -1.81 -14.31
C TYR A 152 -1.82 -3.25 -14.82
N ALA A 153 -1.01 -3.51 -15.85
CA ALA A 153 -0.79 -4.86 -16.36
C ALA A 153 0.00 -5.74 -15.38
N LEU A 154 1.00 -5.19 -14.68
CA LEU A 154 1.70 -5.90 -13.60
C LEU A 154 0.74 -6.24 -12.46
N ALA A 155 -0.10 -5.28 -12.04
CA ALA A 155 -1.09 -5.52 -11.01
C ALA A 155 -2.10 -6.59 -11.46
N ASP A 156 -2.56 -6.59 -12.72
CA ASP A 156 -3.44 -7.63 -13.27
C ASP A 156 -2.78 -9.01 -13.35
N ALA A 157 -1.46 -9.07 -13.45
CA ALA A 157 -0.72 -10.33 -13.56
C ALA A 157 -0.34 -10.92 -12.20
N PHE A 158 0.02 -10.08 -11.23
CA PHE A 158 0.66 -10.48 -9.97
C PHE A 158 -0.11 -9.98 -8.73
N THR A 159 0.40 -10.27 -7.53
CA THR A 159 -0.22 -9.76 -6.30
C THR A 159 0.12 -8.28 -6.11
N ILE A 160 -0.91 -7.42 -6.02
CA ILE A 160 -0.81 -6.03 -5.57
C ILE A 160 -1.19 -5.94 -4.08
N CYS A 161 -0.49 -5.09 -3.33
CA CYS A 161 -0.80 -4.83 -1.92
C CYS A 161 -1.53 -3.48 -1.81
N ASP A 162 -2.77 -3.49 -1.33
CA ASP A 162 -3.58 -2.27 -1.17
C ASP A 162 -3.65 -1.74 0.28
N ALA A 163 -2.80 -2.31 1.14
CA ALA A 163 -2.55 -1.87 2.51
C ALA A 163 -1.03 -1.78 2.81
N TYR A 164 -0.23 -1.43 1.80
CA TYR A 164 1.20 -1.13 1.98
C TYR A 164 1.39 0.37 2.23
N HIS A 165 1.99 0.72 3.37
CA HIS A 165 2.16 2.10 3.82
C HIS A 165 3.62 2.53 3.75
N ALA A 166 3.84 3.83 3.51
CA ALA A 166 5.11 4.44 3.85
C ALA A 166 5.41 4.19 5.35
N SER A 167 6.66 3.89 5.71
CA SER A 167 7.00 3.64 7.11
C SER A 167 6.82 4.89 7.98
N ILE A 168 6.93 6.09 7.42
CA ILE A 168 6.57 7.35 8.09
C ILE A 168 5.77 8.26 7.16
N PHE A 169 5.01 9.19 7.73
CA PHE A 169 4.45 10.30 6.95
C PHE A 169 5.49 11.42 6.79
N GLY A 170 6.47 11.20 5.94
CA GLY A 170 7.56 12.13 5.72
C GLY A 170 8.36 11.75 4.48
N PRO A 171 9.53 12.36 4.29
CA PRO A 171 10.24 12.34 3.02
C PRO A 171 10.99 11.02 2.76
N THR A 172 11.68 10.96 1.62
CA THR A 172 12.49 9.86 1.09
C THR A 172 13.42 9.18 2.10
N ASN A 173 14.40 9.90 2.66
CA ASN A 173 15.51 9.27 3.38
C ASN A 173 15.04 8.47 4.60
N PRO A 174 14.18 9.01 5.49
CA PRO A 174 13.67 8.22 6.62
C PRO A 174 12.96 6.93 6.17
N ASN A 175 12.15 6.95 5.10
CA ASN A 175 11.48 5.76 4.58
C ASN A 175 12.48 4.73 4.02
N ARG A 176 13.51 5.19 3.29
CA ARG A 176 14.61 4.33 2.84
C ARG A 176 15.45 3.77 3.98
N LEU A 177 15.63 4.50 5.09
CA LEU A 177 16.28 3.98 6.30
C LEU A 177 15.52 2.79 6.90
N PHE A 178 14.17 2.83 6.91
CA PHE A 178 13.38 1.66 7.32
C PHE A 178 13.60 0.46 6.38
N LEU A 179 13.64 0.66 5.06
CA LEU A 179 13.91 -0.41 4.10
C LEU A 179 15.30 -1.05 4.29
N PHE A 180 16.33 -0.24 4.55
CA PHE A 180 17.71 -0.72 4.63
C PHE A 180 18.16 -1.14 6.02
N THR A 181 17.49 -0.67 7.08
CA THR A 181 17.97 -0.85 8.46
C THR A 181 16.90 -1.25 9.46
N GLY A 182 15.61 -1.21 9.09
CA GLY A 182 14.49 -1.52 9.98
C GLY A 182 14.08 -0.38 10.91
N THR A 183 14.79 0.75 10.88
CA THR A 183 14.52 1.95 11.67
C THR A 183 15.04 3.20 10.97
N ASN A 184 14.61 4.38 11.41
CA ASN A 184 15.20 5.68 11.05
C ASN A 184 16.16 6.21 12.14
N GLY A 185 16.51 5.39 13.12
CA GLY A 185 17.40 5.72 14.26
C GLY A 185 16.68 5.72 15.61
N LEU A 186 15.35 5.92 15.63
CA LEU A 186 14.57 6.00 16.87
C LEU A 186 14.63 4.71 17.71
N ALA A 187 14.56 3.55 17.06
CA ALA A 187 14.54 2.25 17.74
C ALA A 187 15.90 1.87 18.38
N VAL A 188 16.97 2.58 17.99
CA VAL A 188 18.35 2.30 18.43
C VAL A 188 18.94 3.47 19.26
N GLY A 189 18.09 4.38 19.73
CA GLY A 189 18.50 5.50 20.58
C GLY A 189 19.24 6.64 19.85
N ASN A 190 19.26 6.63 18.51
CA ASN A 190 19.84 7.68 17.68
C ASN A 190 18.72 8.60 17.17
N ALA A 191 18.04 9.29 18.09
CA ALA A 191 16.93 10.18 17.79
C ALA A 191 17.43 11.55 17.31
N GLY A 192 17.66 11.67 16.00
CA GLY A 192 18.10 12.91 15.35
C GLY A 192 17.20 13.35 14.19
N PRO A 193 17.53 14.46 13.51
CA PRO A 193 16.71 15.00 12.42
C PRO A 193 16.46 14.02 11.26
N GLN A 194 17.32 13.02 11.07
CA GLN A 194 17.16 11.96 10.07
C GLN A 194 15.92 11.09 10.31
N ALA A 195 15.33 11.14 11.50
CA ALA A 195 14.10 10.42 11.79
C ALA A 195 12.90 10.96 10.98
N ILE A 196 12.95 12.22 10.56
CA ILE A 196 11.79 12.95 10.00
C ILE A 196 12.13 13.84 8.79
N ARG A 197 13.42 13.96 8.43
CA ARG A 197 13.91 14.83 7.34
C ARG A 197 14.89 14.08 6.45
N ASN A 198 15.05 14.57 5.22
CA ASN A 198 16.15 14.15 4.36
C ASN A 198 17.46 14.66 4.95
N VAL A 199 18.18 13.74 5.60
CA VAL A 199 19.53 13.95 6.12
C VAL A 199 20.45 12.98 5.42
N ASP A 200 21.38 13.54 4.66
CA ASP A 200 22.46 12.86 3.97
C ASP A 200 23.65 13.83 3.84
N ASP A 201 24.71 13.38 3.18
CA ASP A 201 25.91 14.17 2.98
C ASP A 201 25.87 15.03 1.69
N GLY A 202 24.71 15.15 1.04
CA GLY A 202 24.53 15.88 -0.21
C GLY A 202 25.19 15.24 -1.44
N ASN A 203 25.80 14.06 -1.31
CA ASN A 203 26.33 13.32 -2.45
C ASN A 203 25.20 12.60 -3.19
N TRP A 204 24.69 13.23 -4.24
CA TRP A 204 23.68 12.65 -5.13
C TRP A 204 24.21 11.51 -6.03
N SER A 205 25.51 11.19 -5.94
CA SER A 205 26.17 10.18 -6.77
C SER A 205 26.70 9.00 -5.94
N ALA A 206 26.95 7.88 -6.61
CA ALA A 206 27.59 6.73 -5.99
C ALA A 206 29.12 6.91 -5.81
N ASP A 207 29.73 7.98 -6.32
CA ASP A 207 31.18 8.18 -6.21
C ASP A 207 31.58 8.72 -4.83
N MET A 208 32.25 7.87 -4.05
CA MET A 208 32.76 8.22 -2.71
C MET A 208 33.75 9.39 -2.72
N ALA A 209 34.32 9.77 -3.88
CA ALA A 209 35.16 10.97 -3.96
C ALA A 209 34.40 12.27 -3.65
N HIS A 210 33.07 12.25 -3.77
CA HIS A 210 32.19 13.37 -3.42
C HIS A 210 31.59 13.26 -2.01
N ASP A 211 31.93 12.19 -1.25
CA ASP A 211 31.46 12.05 0.12
C ASP A 211 32.02 13.21 0.97
N ARG A 212 31.13 13.95 1.65
CA ARG A 212 31.55 15.07 2.52
C ARG A 212 32.27 14.57 3.78
N ALA A 213 33.47 15.06 4.01
CA ALA A 213 34.27 14.69 5.18
C ALA A 213 33.70 15.20 6.52
N ASP A 214 32.90 16.27 6.49
CA ASP A 214 32.29 16.90 7.66
C ASP A 214 30.91 16.33 8.04
N PHE A 215 30.35 15.45 7.19
CA PHE A 215 29.10 14.74 7.49
C PHE A 215 29.31 13.75 8.64
N GLN A 216 28.45 13.82 9.66
CA GLN A 216 28.45 12.88 10.78
C GLN A 216 27.69 11.61 10.37
N PRO A 217 28.37 10.47 10.16
CA PRO A 217 27.71 9.28 9.67
C PRO A 217 26.90 8.59 10.76
N PHE A 218 25.88 7.86 10.33
CA PHE A 218 25.12 6.95 11.17
C PHE A 218 25.97 5.73 11.55
N ASP A 219 25.81 5.25 12.78
CA ASP A 219 26.68 4.24 13.40
C ASP A 219 25.96 2.95 13.81
N TRP A 220 24.63 2.88 13.69
CA TRP A 220 23.89 1.65 13.94
C TRP A 220 24.02 0.65 12.78
N THR A 221 23.85 -0.64 13.09
CA THR A 221 24.00 -1.73 12.13
C THR A 221 22.88 -1.74 11.10
N THR A 222 23.25 -1.76 9.82
CA THR A 222 22.32 -1.88 8.69
C THR A 222 21.92 -3.33 8.43
N TYR A 223 20.81 -3.58 7.73
CA TYR A 223 20.41 -4.95 7.37
C TYR A 223 21.41 -5.63 6.40
N PRO A 224 22.01 -4.95 5.41
CA PRO A 224 23.10 -5.50 4.62
C PRO A 224 24.30 -5.98 5.45
N GLU A 225 24.63 -5.32 6.56
CA GLU A 225 25.65 -5.81 7.50
C GLU A 225 25.22 -7.12 8.17
N ASN A 226 23.95 -7.24 8.59
CA ASN A 226 23.42 -8.49 9.15
C ASN A 226 23.46 -9.63 8.12
N LEU A 227 23.09 -9.37 6.86
CA LEU A 227 23.22 -10.35 5.76
C LEU A 227 24.69 -10.74 5.54
N GLN A 228 25.59 -9.76 5.53
CA GLN A 228 27.03 -10.00 5.37
C GLN A 228 27.58 -10.88 6.49
N ALA A 229 27.18 -10.65 7.73
CA ALA A 229 27.59 -11.44 8.90
C ALA A 229 27.05 -12.87 8.84
N ALA A 230 25.81 -13.05 8.34
CA ALA A 230 25.17 -14.36 8.20
C ALA A 230 25.64 -15.17 6.96
N GLY A 231 26.53 -14.60 6.13
CA GLY A 231 26.98 -15.25 4.89
C GLY A 231 25.93 -15.29 3.78
N VAL A 232 24.84 -14.53 3.91
CA VAL A 232 23.82 -14.37 2.85
C VAL A 232 24.36 -13.40 1.81
N SER A 233 24.43 -13.84 0.56
CA SER A 233 24.98 -13.01 -0.51
C SER A 233 24.06 -11.85 -0.86
N TRP A 234 24.62 -10.64 -0.93
CA TRP A 234 23.85 -9.45 -1.29
C TRP A 234 24.63 -8.42 -2.10
N LYS A 235 23.91 -7.52 -2.77
CA LYS A 235 24.48 -6.42 -3.57
C LYS A 235 23.46 -5.29 -3.80
N VAL A 236 23.96 -4.06 -3.93
CA VAL A 236 23.27 -2.90 -4.49
C VAL A 236 23.73 -2.71 -5.93
N TYR A 237 22.78 -2.62 -6.87
CA TYR A 237 23.03 -2.23 -8.26
C TYR A 237 22.68 -0.75 -8.41
N GLN A 238 23.67 0.05 -8.76
CA GLN A 238 23.53 1.49 -8.95
C GLN A 238 24.51 2.01 -10.02
N GLU A 239 24.08 3.02 -10.75
CA GLU A 239 24.92 3.77 -11.68
C GLU A 239 25.74 4.85 -10.96
N TYR A 240 26.49 5.66 -11.71
CA TYR A 240 27.15 6.84 -11.15
C TYR A 240 26.13 7.78 -10.51
N ASP A 241 25.05 8.06 -11.23
CA ASP A 241 23.87 8.76 -10.70
C ASP A 241 22.99 7.73 -9.98
N ASN A 242 22.75 7.99 -8.71
CA ASN A 242 21.85 7.20 -7.88
C ASN A 242 20.90 8.11 -7.08
N PHE A 243 20.81 9.39 -7.44
CA PHE A 243 19.98 10.42 -6.79
C PHE A 243 20.15 10.61 -5.26
N GLY A 244 21.17 10.00 -4.62
CA GLY A 244 21.25 9.94 -3.17
C GLY A 244 20.37 8.85 -2.52
N ASP A 245 19.70 8.03 -3.34
CA ASP A 245 18.70 7.03 -2.93
C ASP A 245 19.29 5.75 -2.30
N ASN A 246 20.62 5.64 -2.24
CA ASN A 246 21.31 4.58 -1.52
C ASN A 246 21.72 5.07 -0.13
N PRO A 247 20.90 4.82 0.92
CA PRO A 247 21.15 5.36 2.25
C PRO A 247 22.42 4.80 2.90
N LEU A 248 22.99 3.69 2.38
CA LEU A 248 24.24 3.14 2.89
C LEU A 248 25.37 4.17 2.84
N ALA A 249 25.33 5.13 1.90
CA ALA A 249 26.32 6.20 1.84
C ALA A 249 26.40 7.04 3.12
N SER A 250 25.32 7.12 3.90
CA SER A 250 25.25 7.87 5.15
C SER A 250 25.79 7.11 6.37
N PHE A 251 26.18 5.84 6.23
CA PHE A 251 26.63 4.99 7.35
C PHE A 251 28.15 4.88 7.43
N ALA A 252 28.68 4.89 8.66
CA ALA A 252 30.12 4.86 8.93
C ALA A 252 30.81 3.65 8.28
N ARG A 253 30.10 2.50 8.20
CA ARG A 253 30.61 1.26 7.58
C ARG A 253 30.89 1.39 6.07
N PHE A 254 30.30 2.37 5.40
CA PHE A 254 30.31 2.51 3.94
C PHE A 254 30.96 3.81 3.45
N ARG A 255 31.64 4.53 4.35
CA ARG A 255 32.32 5.80 4.05
C ARG A 255 33.82 5.65 4.23
N ASN A 256 34.58 6.31 3.35
CA ASN A 256 36.05 6.30 3.37
C ASN A 256 36.64 4.87 3.45
N ILE A 257 36.11 3.96 2.63
CA ILE A 257 36.46 2.53 2.65
C ILE A 257 37.36 2.13 1.47
N ASP A 258 38.16 1.08 1.66
CA ASP A 258 38.94 0.46 0.59
C ASP A 258 38.00 -0.06 -0.51
N ARG A 259 38.28 0.31 -1.77
CA ARG A 259 37.54 -0.18 -2.96
C ARG A 259 37.64 -1.70 -3.16
N LYS A 260 38.54 -2.38 -2.46
CA LYS A 260 38.63 -3.85 -2.43
C LYS A 260 37.75 -4.48 -1.35
N SER A 261 37.24 -3.71 -0.39
CA SER A 261 36.39 -4.20 0.69
C SER A 261 35.06 -4.74 0.17
N TRP A 262 34.44 -5.64 0.93
CA TRP A 262 33.08 -6.10 0.63
C TRP A 262 32.07 -4.95 0.67
N ALA A 263 32.26 -3.99 1.59
CA ALA A 263 31.35 -2.86 1.76
C ALA A 263 31.30 -2.00 0.50
N TYR A 264 32.45 -1.77 -0.13
CA TYR A 264 32.49 -1.07 -1.41
C TYR A 264 31.90 -1.93 -2.52
N ARG A 265 32.43 -3.14 -2.73
CA ARG A 265 32.05 -4.01 -3.86
C ARG A 265 30.57 -4.37 -3.89
N ARG A 266 29.93 -4.48 -2.73
CA ARG A 266 28.51 -4.83 -2.60
C ARG A 266 27.60 -3.63 -2.39
N GLY A 267 28.04 -2.60 -1.66
CA GLY A 267 27.16 -1.50 -1.23
C GLY A 267 27.38 -0.15 -1.90
N ARG A 268 28.59 0.16 -2.40
CA ARG A 268 28.91 1.49 -2.97
C ARG A 268 29.40 1.46 -4.43
N MET A 269 29.73 0.29 -4.98
CA MET A 269 30.34 0.18 -6.30
C MET A 269 29.43 0.72 -7.42
N ILE A 270 29.98 1.59 -8.26
CA ILE A 270 29.37 2.01 -9.52
C ILE A 270 29.45 0.86 -10.53
N VAL A 271 28.35 0.52 -11.18
CA VAL A 271 28.35 -0.53 -12.22
C VAL A 271 29.26 -0.17 -13.39
N ALA A 272 29.95 -1.18 -13.92
CA ALA A 272 30.93 -1.00 -15.00
C ALA A 272 30.32 -0.30 -16.23
N GLY A 273 31.01 0.76 -16.70
CA GLY A 273 30.62 1.58 -17.85
C GLY A 273 29.92 2.89 -17.48
N SER A 274 29.24 2.96 -16.34
CA SER A 274 28.61 4.19 -15.86
C SER A 274 29.64 5.14 -15.26
N ASN A 275 29.55 6.44 -15.60
CA ASN A 275 30.44 7.49 -15.09
C ASN A 275 29.80 8.87 -15.20
N ALA A 276 30.47 9.89 -14.65
CA ALA A 276 29.98 11.27 -14.64
C ALA A 276 29.64 11.82 -16.04
N ALA A 277 30.37 11.44 -17.09
CA ALA A 277 30.22 11.98 -18.44
C ALA A 277 29.00 11.42 -19.18
N ASN A 278 28.56 10.19 -18.85
CA ASN A 278 27.46 9.52 -19.55
C ASN A 278 26.18 9.37 -18.73
N ARG A 279 26.14 9.91 -17.51
CA ARG A 279 25.04 9.75 -16.55
C ARG A 279 23.67 10.20 -17.08
N GLN A 280 23.61 11.28 -17.85
CA GLN A 280 22.35 11.84 -18.36
C GLN A 280 21.78 11.05 -19.54
N GLU A 281 22.64 10.30 -20.23
CA GLU A 281 22.30 9.53 -21.42
C GLU A 281 22.29 8.04 -21.14
N SER A 282 22.49 7.61 -19.88
CA SER A 282 22.68 6.20 -19.56
C SER A 282 21.42 5.38 -19.84
N GLU A 283 20.25 5.97 -19.60
CA GLU A 283 18.94 5.32 -19.67
C GLU A 283 18.93 3.99 -18.89
N GLY A 284 19.73 3.90 -17.82
CA GLY A 284 19.87 2.71 -16.98
C GLY A 284 20.61 1.53 -17.62
N ARG A 285 21.16 1.67 -18.84
CA ARG A 285 21.74 0.54 -19.59
C ARG A 285 22.86 -0.18 -18.85
N TYR A 286 23.67 0.53 -18.06
CA TYR A 286 24.79 -0.09 -17.37
C TYR A 286 24.32 -0.85 -16.14
N LEU A 287 23.32 -0.33 -15.44
CA LEU A 287 22.64 -1.01 -14.34
C LEU A 287 21.97 -2.28 -14.84
N ILE A 288 21.14 -2.18 -15.89
CA ILE A 288 20.43 -3.32 -16.49
C ILE A 288 21.45 -4.38 -16.96
N SER A 289 22.50 -3.97 -17.66
CA SER A 289 23.55 -4.89 -18.11
C SER A 289 24.31 -5.54 -16.94
N ALA A 290 24.57 -4.82 -15.85
CA ALA A 290 25.22 -5.39 -14.68
C ALA A 290 24.35 -6.42 -13.97
N PHE A 291 23.05 -6.14 -13.84
CA PHE A 291 22.06 -7.06 -13.31
C PHE A 291 21.96 -8.32 -14.18
N GLU A 292 21.77 -8.15 -15.49
CA GLU A 292 21.69 -9.25 -16.45
C GLU A 292 22.94 -10.12 -16.44
N ARG A 293 24.15 -9.53 -16.35
CA ARG A 293 25.39 -10.31 -16.29
C ARG A 293 25.42 -11.26 -15.09
N ASP A 294 24.93 -10.83 -13.93
CA ASP A 294 24.91 -11.67 -12.73
C ASP A 294 23.82 -12.77 -12.86
N VAL A 295 22.66 -12.44 -13.44
CA VAL A 295 21.60 -13.42 -13.76
C VAL A 295 22.10 -14.48 -14.74
N ALA A 296 22.66 -14.07 -15.88
CA ALA A 296 23.12 -14.94 -16.95
C ALA A 296 24.28 -15.87 -16.51
N ARG A 297 25.08 -15.45 -15.53
CA ARG A 297 26.18 -16.25 -14.97
C ARG A 297 25.77 -17.16 -13.81
N GLY A 298 24.51 -17.11 -13.38
CA GLY A 298 24.05 -17.83 -12.19
C GLY A 298 24.69 -17.30 -10.90
N THR A 299 25.08 -16.02 -10.87
CA THR A 299 25.72 -15.36 -9.72
C THR A 299 24.87 -14.22 -9.16
N LEU A 300 23.58 -14.17 -9.48
CA LEU A 300 22.64 -13.23 -8.86
C LEU A 300 22.68 -13.44 -7.34
N PRO A 301 22.88 -12.39 -6.52
CA PRO A 301 22.88 -12.53 -5.07
C PRO A 301 21.53 -12.99 -4.53
N GLN A 302 21.52 -13.55 -3.33
CA GLN A 302 20.28 -13.91 -2.63
C GLN A 302 19.42 -12.68 -2.34
N VAL A 303 20.04 -11.53 -2.06
CA VAL A 303 19.35 -10.24 -1.86
C VAL A 303 19.97 -9.16 -2.74
N SER A 304 19.18 -8.56 -3.62
CA SER A 304 19.63 -7.52 -4.53
C SER A 304 18.78 -6.28 -4.39
N TRP A 305 19.39 -5.13 -4.12
CA TRP A 305 18.72 -3.83 -4.20
C TRP A 305 19.05 -3.17 -5.54
N ILE A 306 18.04 -2.64 -6.22
CA ILE A 306 18.20 -1.79 -7.39
C ILE A 306 17.96 -0.35 -6.95
N VAL A 307 18.98 0.50 -7.12
CA VAL A 307 18.86 1.95 -6.90
C VAL A 307 18.95 2.64 -8.26
N PRO A 308 17.83 3.17 -8.77
CA PRO A 308 17.79 3.77 -10.11
C PRO A 308 18.54 5.12 -10.16
N PRO A 309 19.03 5.54 -11.34
CA PRO A 309 19.38 6.93 -11.59
C PRO A 309 18.17 7.85 -11.42
N ALA A 310 18.39 9.13 -11.10
CA ALA A 310 17.32 10.11 -10.89
C ALA A 310 16.24 10.13 -11.99
N ALA A 311 16.63 10.05 -13.26
CA ALA A 311 15.69 10.07 -14.37
C ALA A 311 14.72 8.86 -14.42
N LEU A 312 15.09 7.75 -13.76
CA LEU A 312 14.32 6.50 -13.74
C LEU A 312 13.70 6.20 -12.36
N SER A 313 13.90 7.09 -11.37
CA SER A 313 13.43 6.86 -9.99
C SER A 313 11.94 7.10 -9.82
N GLU A 314 11.29 7.81 -10.75
CA GLU A 314 9.93 8.33 -10.60
C GLU A 314 9.75 9.37 -9.49
N HIS A 315 10.82 9.94 -8.94
CA HIS A 315 10.70 11.22 -8.23
C HIS A 315 9.83 12.15 -9.09
N PRO A 316 8.90 12.97 -8.58
CA PRO A 316 7.88 13.66 -9.41
C PRO A 316 8.40 14.37 -10.67
N ASP A 317 9.58 14.98 -10.58
CA ASP A 317 10.26 15.62 -11.72
C ASP A 317 10.80 14.61 -12.77
N ALA A 318 10.90 13.34 -12.39
CA ALA A 318 11.14 12.15 -13.19
C ALA A 318 9.81 11.40 -13.52
N PRO A 319 9.54 11.14 -14.80
CA PRO A 319 8.21 10.75 -15.22
C PRO A 319 7.92 9.24 -15.07
N PRO A 320 6.65 8.83 -14.80
CA PRO A 320 6.28 7.41 -14.64
C PRO A 320 6.66 6.50 -15.83
N GLY A 321 6.55 7.01 -17.06
CA GLY A 321 6.90 6.21 -18.25
C GLY A 321 8.37 5.78 -18.29
N TYR A 322 9.26 6.52 -17.61
CA TYR A 322 10.67 6.14 -17.47
C TYR A 322 10.87 5.02 -16.45
N GLY A 323 10.13 5.04 -15.34
CA GLY A 323 10.13 3.93 -14.38
C GLY A 323 9.50 2.66 -14.95
N GLU A 324 8.37 2.78 -15.66
CA GLU A 324 7.75 1.66 -16.40
C GLU A 324 8.74 1.05 -17.40
N TYR A 325 9.51 1.88 -18.11
CA TYR A 325 10.59 1.42 -18.98
C TYR A 325 11.65 0.63 -18.20
N LEU A 326 12.22 1.17 -17.12
CA LEU A 326 13.24 0.47 -16.33
C LEU A 326 12.75 -0.90 -15.85
N ILE A 327 11.54 -0.95 -15.30
CA ILE A 327 10.96 -2.19 -14.76
C ILE A 327 10.71 -3.19 -15.88
N SER A 328 10.24 -2.75 -17.05
CA SER A 328 10.11 -3.63 -18.21
C SER A 328 11.44 -4.24 -18.64
N GLN A 329 12.53 -3.46 -18.65
CA GLN A 329 13.85 -3.97 -19.01
C GLN A 329 14.40 -4.97 -17.98
N LEU A 330 14.12 -4.76 -16.69
CA LEU A 330 14.46 -5.74 -15.65
C LEU A 330 13.62 -7.02 -15.78
N MET A 331 12.35 -6.93 -16.14
CA MET A 331 11.51 -8.10 -16.41
C MET A 331 11.99 -8.87 -17.65
N ASP A 332 12.44 -8.17 -18.70
CA ASP A 332 13.00 -8.78 -19.91
C ASP A 332 14.28 -9.60 -19.63
N VAL A 333 15.06 -9.23 -18.59
CA VAL A 333 16.18 -10.06 -18.11
C VAL A 333 15.66 -11.40 -17.59
N PHE A 334 14.65 -11.39 -16.73
CA PHE A 334 14.08 -12.64 -16.19
C PHE A 334 13.43 -13.52 -17.26
N VAL A 335 12.77 -12.90 -18.24
CA VAL A 335 12.23 -13.61 -19.41
C VAL A 335 13.33 -14.37 -20.16
N ARG A 336 14.51 -13.78 -20.33
CA ARG A 336 15.63 -14.43 -21.02
C ARG A 336 16.33 -15.50 -20.17
N HIS A 337 16.06 -15.53 -18.86
CA HIS A 337 16.66 -16.44 -17.89
C HIS A 337 15.61 -17.14 -17.01
N PRO A 338 14.74 -17.97 -17.61
CA PRO A 338 13.58 -18.56 -16.95
C PRO A 338 13.94 -19.42 -15.73
N ASP A 339 15.08 -20.10 -15.73
CA ASP A 339 15.52 -20.93 -14.60
C ASP A 339 15.83 -20.11 -13.33
N VAL A 340 16.33 -18.88 -13.51
CA VAL A 340 16.55 -17.93 -12.39
C VAL A 340 15.22 -17.30 -12.00
N TRP A 341 14.39 -16.93 -12.98
CA TRP A 341 13.06 -16.36 -12.74
C TRP A 341 12.18 -17.29 -11.89
N ALA A 342 12.20 -18.59 -12.16
CA ALA A 342 11.47 -19.61 -11.39
C ALA A 342 11.74 -19.55 -9.88
N LYS A 343 12.88 -18.98 -9.48
CA LYS A 343 13.39 -18.92 -8.11
C LYS A 343 13.39 -17.51 -7.53
N THR A 344 12.86 -16.52 -8.24
CA THR A 344 13.04 -15.11 -7.90
C THR A 344 11.75 -14.44 -7.44
N VAL A 345 11.88 -13.57 -6.43
CA VAL A 345 10.86 -12.61 -6.02
C VAL A 345 11.36 -11.21 -6.38
N PHE A 346 10.61 -10.49 -7.22
CA PHE A 346 10.85 -9.07 -7.49
C PHE A 346 9.83 -8.23 -6.73
N ILE A 347 10.29 -7.42 -5.78
CA ILE A 347 9.47 -6.51 -4.98
C ILE A 347 9.62 -5.12 -5.59
N LEU A 348 8.53 -4.62 -6.17
CA LEU A 348 8.38 -3.23 -6.56
C LEU A 348 7.60 -2.51 -5.47
N ASN A 349 8.20 -1.53 -4.81
CA ASN A 349 7.50 -0.63 -3.89
C ASN A 349 7.94 0.82 -4.10
N TYR A 350 7.34 1.72 -3.36
CA TYR A 350 7.64 3.15 -3.36
C TYR A 350 8.01 3.56 -1.93
N ASP A 351 8.84 4.58 -1.77
CA ASP A 351 9.27 5.07 -0.47
C ASP A 351 8.21 5.91 0.24
N GLU A 352 7.58 6.84 -0.46
CA GLU A 352 6.59 7.76 0.06
C GLU A 352 5.69 8.30 -1.07
N ASN A 353 4.84 9.27 -0.75
CA ASN A 353 3.68 9.60 -1.57
C ASN A 353 3.79 10.89 -2.40
N ASP A 354 4.91 11.60 -2.37
CA ASP A 354 5.21 13.00 -2.79
C ASP A 354 4.30 14.06 -2.15
N GLY A 355 3.23 13.62 -1.52
CA GLY A 355 2.13 14.44 -1.09
C GLY A 355 0.88 14.24 -1.94
N PHE A 356 0.85 13.32 -2.89
CA PHE A 356 -0.39 12.86 -3.52
C PHE A 356 -1.33 12.23 -2.50
N PHE A 357 -2.61 12.49 -2.69
CA PHE A 357 -3.70 12.06 -1.84
C PHE A 357 -3.80 10.54 -1.76
N ASP A 358 -4.09 10.02 -0.57
CA ASP A 358 -4.59 8.66 -0.35
C ASP A 358 -5.74 8.74 0.64
N HIS A 359 -6.82 8.00 0.41
CA HIS A 359 -8.03 8.12 1.21
C HIS A 359 -8.03 7.32 2.51
N VAL A 360 -7.10 6.39 2.70
CA VAL A 360 -7.05 5.50 3.86
C VAL A 360 -6.14 6.11 4.93
N PRO A 361 -6.67 6.51 6.10
CA PRO A 361 -5.82 6.93 7.20
C PRO A 361 -4.92 5.78 7.66
N PRO A 362 -3.62 6.02 7.90
CA PRO A 362 -2.71 4.97 8.29
C PRO A 362 -2.95 4.46 9.71
N PRO A 363 -2.56 3.22 10.01
CA PRO A 363 -2.35 2.75 11.38
C PRO A 363 -1.26 3.58 12.07
N VAL A 364 -1.56 4.14 13.25
CA VAL A 364 -0.62 4.95 14.04
C VAL A 364 -0.60 4.43 15.50
N PRO A 365 0.57 4.34 16.16
CA PRO A 365 0.62 4.01 17.58
C PRO A 365 0.03 5.15 18.41
N ALA A 366 -0.75 4.80 19.44
CA ALA A 366 -1.15 5.75 20.47
C ALA A 366 -0.03 5.88 21.50
N LEU A 367 0.56 7.08 21.63
CA LEU A 367 1.63 7.36 22.58
C LEU A 367 1.11 7.72 23.97
N ASP A 368 -0.13 8.21 24.05
CA ASP A 368 -0.81 8.55 25.29
C ASP A 368 -2.33 8.35 25.18
N ALA A 369 -3.03 8.55 26.31
CA ALA A 369 -4.48 8.32 26.41
C ALA A 369 -5.34 9.26 25.54
N THR A 370 -4.80 10.40 25.09
CA THR A 370 -5.52 11.32 24.18
C THR A 370 -5.53 10.79 22.75
N GLN A 371 -4.51 10.01 22.38
CA GLN A 371 -4.37 9.39 21.06
C GLN A 371 -5.03 8.00 21.00
N GLY A 372 -5.31 7.38 22.15
CA GLY A 372 -5.94 6.06 22.27
C GLY A 372 -5.22 5.19 23.28
N ALA A 373 -5.07 3.89 22.99
CA ALA A 373 -4.38 2.95 23.89
C ALA A 373 -3.80 1.76 23.12
N GLY A 374 -2.87 1.02 23.71
CA GLY A 374 -2.26 -0.14 23.08
C GLY A 374 -1.88 -1.23 24.07
N THR A 375 -1.84 -2.47 23.56
CA THR A 375 -1.29 -3.64 24.27
C THR A 375 0.14 -3.97 23.83
N VAL A 376 0.70 -3.18 22.93
CA VAL A 376 2.05 -3.36 22.38
C VAL A 376 2.90 -2.13 22.75
N PRO A 377 4.15 -2.31 23.21
CA PRO A 377 5.06 -1.20 23.48
C PRO A 377 5.35 -0.36 22.23
N THR A 378 5.45 0.95 22.41
CA THR A 378 5.68 1.94 21.34
C THR A 378 7.08 2.57 21.42
N ASP A 379 8.03 1.90 22.09
CA ASP A 379 9.42 2.36 22.14
C ASP A 379 10.01 2.46 20.73
N GLY A 380 10.64 3.59 20.42
CA GLY A 380 11.19 3.87 19.09
C GLY A 380 10.16 4.29 18.03
N GLU A 381 8.91 4.55 18.42
CA GLU A 381 7.83 4.96 17.49
C GLU A 381 7.51 6.45 17.48
N SER A 382 8.22 7.24 18.31
CA SER A 382 7.94 8.65 18.49
C SER A 382 9.17 9.52 18.28
N PHE A 383 8.99 10.65 17.62
CA PHE A 383 9.95 11.76 17.57
C PHE A 383 9.31 12.96 18.29
N ASP A 384 9.93 13.42 19.37
CA ASP A 384 9.43 14.53 20.22
C ASP A 384 7.95 14.38 20.67
N GLY A 385 7.56 13.16 21.06
CA GLY A 385 6.20 12.87 21.54
C GLY A 385 5.13 12.80 20.44
N ILE A 386 5.54 12.80 19.16
CA ILE A 386 4.65 12.66 18.01
C ILE A 386 4.92 11.30 17.36
N PRO A 387 3.89 10.48 17.09
CA PRO A 387 4.10 9.20 16.42
C PRO A 387 4.57 9.44 14.99
N VAL A 388 5.62 8.74 14.56
CA VAL A 388 6.27 9.01 13.26
C VAL A 388 5.56 8.36 12.08
N GLY A 389 4.87 7.24 12.30
CA GLY A 389 4.22 6.49 11.24
C GLY A 389 3.10 5.58 11.75
N LEU A 390 2.43 4.84 10.87
CA LEU A 390 2.75 4.75 9.44
C LEU A 390 2.32 6.00 8.65
N GLY A 391 2.80 6.13 7.42
CA GLY A 391 2.40 7.17 6.47
C GLY A 391 1.30 6.72 5.51
N PRO A 392 0.89 7.58 4.56
CA PRO A 392 -0.06 7.23 3.51
C PRO A 392 0.31 5.93 2.78
N ARG A 393 -0.69 5.26 2.20
CA ARG A 393 -0.41 4.09 1.37
C ARG A 393 0.43 4.47 0.16
N VAL A 394 1.37 3.60 -0.17
CA VAL A 394 2.24 3.71 -1.34
C VAL A 394 2.13 2.41 -2.14
N PRO A 395 2.32 2.44 -3.47
CA PRO A 395 2.18 1.23 -4.25
C PRO A 395 3.18 0.15 -3.86
N ALA A 396 2.72 -1.10 -3.87
CA ALA A 396 3.58 -2.27 -3.81
C ALA A 396 3.00 -3.42 -4.64
N ILE A 397 3.80 -3.95 -5.56
CA ILE A 397 3.48 -5.14 -6.38
C ILE A 397 4.61 -6.13 -6.20
N VAL A 398 4.26 -7.38 -5.88
CA VAL A 398 5.24 -8.47 -5.79
C VAL A 398 5.14 -9.31 -7.04
N VAL A 399 6.12 -9.16 -7.93
CA VAL A 399 6.22 -9.83 -9.23
C VAL A 399 7.03 -11.10 -9.05
N SER A 400 6.36 -12.25 -9.12
CA SER A 400 7.00 -13.56 -8.89
C SER A 400 6.16 -14.72 -9.44
N PRO A 401 6.75 -15.88 -9.79
CA PRO A 401 5.98 -17.06 -10.17
C PRO A 401 4.96 -17.52 -9.09
N TRP A 402 5.20 -17.25 -7.81
CA TRP A 402 4.31 -17.57 -6.68
C TRP A 402 3.18 -16.55 -6.45
N THR A 403 3.20 -15.41 -7.15
CA THR A 403 2.21 -14.34 -6.99
C THR A 403 1.33 -14.13 -8.22
N LYS A 404 1.49 -14.98 -9.26
CA LYS A 404 0.66 -14.95 -10.46
C LYS A 404 -0.83 -15.11 -10.13
N GLY A 405 -1.69 -14.41 -10.89
CA GLY A 405 -3.16 -14.53 -10.82
C GLY A 405 -3.90 -13.23 -10.54
N GLY A 406 -3.20 -12.09 -10.50
CA GLY A 406 -3.84 -10.78 -10.30
C GLY A 406 -4.46 -10.63 -8.91
N TRP A 407 -3.81 -11.16 -7.88
CA TRP A 407 -4.33 -11.16 -6.52
C TRP A 407 -4.26 -9.78 -5.87
N VAL A 408 -5.12 -9.53 -4.88
CA VAL A 408 -4.99 -8.42 -3.92
C VAL A 408 -4.61 -9.00 -2.56
N ASN A 409 -3.72 -8.31 -1.85
CA ASN A 409 -3.44 -8.57 -0.44
C ASN A 409 -3.68 -7.30 0.37
N SER A 410 -4.56 -7.38 1.36
CA SER A 410 -4.98 -6.26 2.21
C SER A 410 -4.46 -6.38 3.65
N GLN A 411 -3.38 -7.15 3.86
CA GLN A 411 -2.63 -7.10 5.12
C GLN A 411 -1.82 -5.81 5.18
N VAL A 412 -1.82 -5.17 6.36
CA VAL A 412 -1.01 -3.98 6.61
C VAL A 412 0.47 -4.33 6.49
N PHE A 413 1.19 -3.60 5.64
CA PHE A 413 2.64 -3.67 5.47
C PHE A 413 3.28 -2.28 5.51
N ASP A 414 4.57 -2.22 5.83
CA ASP A 414 5.42 -1.04 5.64
C ASP A 414 6.80 -1.46 5.08
N HIS A 415 7.78 -0.56 4.95
CA HIS A 415 9.10 -0.95 4.43
C HIS A 415 9.86 -1.97 5.29
N THR A 416 9.52 -2.10 6.58
CA THR A 416 10.11 -3.14 7.43
C THR A 416 9.60 -4.53 7.08
N SER A 417 8.41 -4.64 6.46
CA SER A 417 7.85 -5.90 5.98
C SER A 417 8.75 -6.60 4.95
N VAL A 418 9.50 -5.83 4.14
CA VAL A 418 10.50 -6.40 3.22
C VAL A 418 11.62 -7.09 4.00
N LEU A 419 12.14 -6.46 5.06
CA LEU A 419 13.17 -7.06 5.90
C LEU A 419 12.65 -8.29 6.65
N ARG A 420 11.39 -8.28 7.07
CA ARG A 420 10.75 -9.44 7.70
C ARG A 420 10.58 -10.61 6.73
N PHE A 421 10.30 -10.34 5.46
CA PHE A 421 10.31 -11.37 4.42
C PHE A 421 11.69 -12.01 4.26
N LEU A 422 12.74 -11.18 4.22
CA LEU A 422 14.13 -11.64 4.16
C LEU A 422 14.52 -12.43 5.42
N GLU A 423 14.07 -12.01 6.60
CA GLU A 423 14.22 -12.72 7.87
C GLU A 423 13.58 -14.11 7.81
N ALA A 424 12.31 -14.20 7.38
CA ALA A 424 11.60 -15.46 7.21
C ALA A 424 12.29 -16.38 6.18
N ARG A 425 12.75 -15.81 5.07
CA ARG A 425 13.39 -16.56 4.00
C ARG A 425 14.79 -17.05 4.37
N PHE A 426 15.66 -16.19 4.88
CA PHE A 426 17.09 -16.45 5.02
C PHE A 426 17.53 -16.66 6.47
N GLY A 427 16.64 -16.50 7.46
CA GLY A 427 16.95 -16.68 8.87
C GLY A 427 17.82 -15.56 9.46
N VAL A 428 17.86 -14.38 8.83
CA VAL A 428 18.66 -13.24 9.27
C VAL A 428 17.77 -12.22 9.95
N ALA A 429 17.93 -12.08 11.27
CA ALA A 429 17.14 -11.17 12.08
C ALA A 429 17.33 -9.70 11.68
N ALA A 430 16.26 -8.92 11.70
CA ALA A 430 16.25 -7.46 11.60
C ALA A 430 15.99 -6.84 13.01
N PRO A 431 17.02 -6.76 13.87
CA PRO A 431 16.83 -6.44 15.30
C PRO A 431 16.32 -5.01 15.55
N ASN A 432 16.53 -4.08 14.60
CA ASN A 432 16.14 -2.69 14.77
C ASN A 432 14.63 -2.43 14.54
N ILE A 433 13.87 -3.43 14.08
CA ILE A 433 12.42 -3.28 13.92
C ILE A 433 11.77 -3.31 15.30
N THR A 434 11.02 -2.26 15.62
CA THR A 434 10.32 -2.08 16.90
C THR A 434 9.30 -3.20 17.18
N ALA A 435 8.94 -3.36 18.45
CA ALA A 435 7.87 -4.29 18.87
C ALA A 435 6.52 -3.94 18.20
N TRP A 436 6.20 -2.66 18.11
CA TRP A 436 4.96 -2.19 17.47
C TRP A 436 4.89 -2.56 15.99
N ARG A 437 5.95 -2.31 15.19
CA ARG A 437 5.98 -2.72 13.77
C ARG A 437 5.91 -4.22 13.59
N ARG A 438 6.62 -5.00 14.42
CA ARG A 438 6.53 -6.46 14.39
C ARG A 438 5.12 -6.97 14.71
N ALA A 439 4.39 -6.26 15.57
CA ALA A 439 3.02 -6.63 15.90
C ALA A 439 2.01 -6.23 14.81
N VAL A 440 2.15 -5.07 14.16
CA VAL A 440 1.12 -4.51 13.26
C VAL A 440 1.38 -4.78 11.78
N CYS A 441 2.62 -4.64 11.31
CA CYS A 441 2.97 -4.78 9.89
C CYS A 441 3.32 -6.24 9.59
N GLY A 442 2.71 -6.88 8.60
CA GLY A 442 2.99 -8.29 8.26
C GLY A 442 4.41 -8.54 7.71
N ASP A 443 4.77 -9.80 7.52
CA ASP A 443 6.08 -10.23 7.00
C ASP A 443 6.10 -10.51 5.49
N MET A 444 5.06 -10.07 4.78
CA MET A 444 4.79 -10.29 3.34
C MET A 444 4.54 -11.75 2.92
N THR A 445 4.58 -12.74 3.83
CA THR A 445 4.41 -14.14 3.41
C THR A 445 3.01 -14.48 2.91
N SER A 446 1.98 -13.77 3.39
CA SER A 446 0.58 -13.90 2.94
C SER A 446 0.35 -13.47 1.48
N ILE A 447 1.30 -12.79 0.85
CA ILE A 447 1.22 -12.35 -0.55
C ILE A 447 1.31 -13.54 -1.52
N PHE A 448 1.94 -14.63 -1.08
CA PHE A 448 2.37 -15.74 -1.92
C PHE A 448 1.48 -16.97 -1.78
N ASP A 449 1.36 -17.73 -2.87
CA ASP A 449 1.04 -19.15 -2.81
C ASP A 449 2.29 -19.95 -3.17
N PHE A 450 3.03 -20.40 -2.15
CA PHE A 450 4.23 -21.23 -2.35
C PHE A 450 3.93 -22.65 -2.83
N ALA A 451 2.68 -23.10 -2.72
CA ALA A 451 2.23 -24.39 -3.23
C ALA A 451 1.76 -24.32 -4.69
N GLN A 452 1.64 -23.13 -5.28
CA GLN A 452 1.21 -22.94 -6.66
C GLN A 452 2.05 -23.79 -7.62
N ALA A 453 1.37 -24.54 -8.48
CA ALA A 453 1.99 -25.30 -9.57
C ALA A 453 1.57 -24.80 -10.95
N ASP A 454 0.70 -23.78 -11.01
CA ASP A 454 0.11 -23.35 -12.26
C ASP A 454 1.15 -22.70 -13.19
N ARG A 455 1.11 -23.20 -14.43
CA ARG A 455 1.95 -22.78 -15.57
C ARG A 455 1.22 -21.78 -16.46
N ARG A 456 -0.06 -21.50 -16.21
CA ARG A 456 -0.84 -20.59 -17.05
C ARG A 456 -0.39 -19.16 -16.82
N TRP A 457 -0.25 -18.44 -17.92
CA TRP A 457 -0.01 -17.01 -17.97
C TRP A 457 -1.05 -16.41 -18.90
N VAL A 458 -1.82 -15.46 -18.39
CA VAL A 458 -2.98 -14.90 -19.10
C VAL A 458 -2.83 -13.38 -19.29
N ALA A 459 -1.84 -12.76 -18.64
CA ALA A 459 -1.65 -11.32 -18.71
C ALA A 459 -0.84 -10.90 -19.95
N GLN A 460 -1.29 -9.83 -20.61
CA GLN A 460 -0.53 -9.19 -21.69
C GLN A 460 0.16 -7.96 -21.11
N LEU A 461 1.49 -8.01 -20.97
CA LEU A 461 2.23 -6.81 -20.60
C LEU A 461 2.37 -5.92 -21.85
N PRO A 462 2.19 -4.58 -21.70
CA PRO A 462 2.43 -3.63 -22.76
C PRO A 462 3.89 -3.63 -23.22
N ARG A 463 4.07 -3.28 -24.48
CA ARG A 463 5.36 -2.96 -25.08
C ARG A 463 5.81 -1.56 -24.66
N THR A 464 7.08 -1.41 -24.29
CA THR A 464 7.61 -0.18 -23.66
C THR A 464 8.69 0.52 -24.49
N GLU A 465 8.96 0.08 -25.73
CA GLU A 465 10.09 0.58 -26.53
C GLU A 465 9.96 2.07 -26.88
N THR A 466 8.74 2.61 -26.93
CA THR A 466 8.50 4.02 -27.23
C THR A 466 8.33 4.88 -25.98
N TYR A 467 8.28 4.29 -24.77
CA TYR A 467 7.88 5.02 -23.55
C TYR A 467 8.76 6.22 -23.27
N LEU A 468 10.09 6.08 -23.32
CA LEU A 468 11.01 7.20 -23.11
C LEU A 468 10.73 8.35 -24.09
N ALA A 469 10.54 8.03 -25.38
CA ALA A 469 10.28 9.03 -26.41
C ALA A 469 8.90 9.68 -26.27
N ASP A 470 7.87 8.91 -25.96
CA ASP A 470 6.50 9.41 -25.81
C ASP A 470 6.33 10.22 -24.53
N THR A 471 6.98 9.81 -23.45
CA THR A 471 7.06 10.59 -22.21
C THR A 471 7.77 11.93 -22.41
N ARG A 472 8.90 11.97 -23.14
CA ARG A 472 9.56 13.25 -23.49
C ARG A 472 8.63 14.22 -24.22
N LYS A 473 7.80 13.70 -25.14
CA LYS A 473 6.78 14.52 -25.83
C LYS A 473 5.69 14.98 -24.87
N SER A 474 5.19 14.08 -24.01
CA SER A 474 4.17 14.41 -23.00
C SER A 474 4.63 15.56 -22.10
N CYS A 475 5.88 15.54 -21.64
CA CYS A 475 6.42 16.59 -20.76
C CYS A 475 6.57 17.98 -21.43
N GLN A 476 6.39 18.09 -22.74
CA GLN A 476 6.37 19.37 -23.47
C GLN A 476 4.95 19.94 -23.65
N LEU A 477 3.91 19.22 -23.23
CA LEU A 477 2.52 19.66 -23.29
C LEU A 477 2.23 20.72 -22.19
N PRO A 478 1.06 21.40 -22.23
CA PRO A 478 0.67 22.34 -21.19
C PRO A 478 0.56 21.67 -19.81
N LYS A 479 0.78 22.44 -18.73
CA LYS A 479 0.63 21.94 -17.35
C LYS A 479 -0.81 21.44 -17.09
N PRO A 480 -0.99 20.38 -16.28
CA PRO A 480 -2.31 19.94 -15.88
C PRO A 480 -3.03 21.04 -15.09
N VAL A 481 -4.36 21.08 -15.24
CA VAL A 481 -5.23 22.03 -14.53
C VAL A 481 -6.33 21.26 -13.81
N ILE A 482 -6.78 21.79 -12.67
CA ILE A 482 -7.88 21.22 -11.91
C ILE A 482 -9.17 21.42 -12.71
N PRO A 483 -9.98 20.38 -12.93
CA PRO A 483 -11.22 20.51 -13.67
C PRO A 483 -12.23 21.36 -12.91
N ALA A 484 -12.90 22.30 -13.61
CA ALA A 484 -13.95 23.13 -13.02
C ALA A 484 -15.18 22.32 -12.58
N ARG A 485 -15.47 21.22 -13.28
CA ARG A 485 -16.50 20.25 -12.90
C ARG A 485 -15.82 19.06 -12.25
N GLN A 486 -16.04 18.91 -10.96
CA GLN A 486 -15.43 17.86 -10.16
C GLN A 486 -16.45 16.77 -9.86
N ALA A 487 -16.03 15.52 -9.97
CA ALA A 487 -16.79 14.34 -9.59
C ALA A 487 -15.81 13.29 -9.05
N LEU A 488 -16.30 12.38 -8.21
CA LEU A 488 -15.47 11.28 -7.75
C LEU A 488 -15.03 10.43 -8.95
N PRO A 489 -13.75 10.01 -9.05
CA PRO A 489 -13.33 9.13 -10.12
C PRO A 489 -14.08 7.81 -10.09
N ARG A 490 -14.27 7.24 -11.27
CA ARG A 490 -14.87 5.91 -11.40
C ARG A 490 -13.78 4.85 -11.33
N GLN A 491 -13.83 4.02 -10.29
CA GLN A 491 -13.02 2.80 -10.21
C GLN A 491 -13.51 1.76 -11.24
N GLU A 492 -12.60 1.00 -11.82
CA GLU A 492 -12.93 -0.15 -12.67
C GLU A 492 -13.83 -1.14 -11.89
N SER A 493 -14.89 -1.63 -12.52
CA SER A 493 -15.84 -2.54 -11.86
C SER A 493 -15.28 -3.96 -11.75
N GLY A 494 -15.70 -4.68 -10.70
CA GLY A 494 -15.49 -6.11 -10.53
C GLY A 494 -14.53 -6.46 -9.40
N GLN A 495 -14.72 -7.65 -8.84
CA GLN A 495 -13.87 -8.20 -7.79
C GLN A 495 -12.54 -8.75 -8.35
N ARG A 496 -11.58 -8.96 -7.45
CA ARG A 496 -10.33 -9.67 -7.71
C ARG A 496 -10.14 -10.82 -6.73
N PRO A 497 -9.38 -11.86 -7.10
CA PRO A 497 -8.93 -12.84 -6.14
C PRO A 497 -8.19 -12.17 -4.97
N ALA A 498 -8.54 -12.49 -3.74
CA ALA A 498 -7.97 -11.94 -2.52
C ALA A 498 -7.17 -13.02 -1.77
N ARG A 499 -5.99 -12.66 -1.27
CA ARG A 499 -5.17 -13.54 -0.42
C ARG A 499 -5.81 -13.70 0.96
N ALA A 500 -5.64 -14.87 1.57
CA ALA A 500 -6.06 -15.13 2.94
C ALA A 500 -5.32 -14.20 3.91
N LEU A 501 -6.02 -13.60 4.87
CA LEU A 501 -5.41 -12.69 5.84
C LEU A 501 -5.50 -13.24 7.27
N PRO A 502 -4.59 -12.82 8.17
CA PRO A 502 -4.49 -13.37 9.52
C PRO A 502 -5.37 -12.65 10.57
N TYR A 503 -6.47 -12.02 10.15
CA TYR A 503 -7.28 -11.14 10.99
C TYR A 503 -8.50 -11.85 11.59
N ASP A 504 -8.72 -11.67 12.89
CA ASP A 504 -9.99 -11.99 13.54
C ASP A 504 -10.17 -10.96 14.66
N MET A 505 -10.98 -9.95 14.38
CA MET A 505 -11.15 -8.78 15.24
C MET A 505 -12.62 -8.53 15.54
N GLN A 506 -12.85 -8.02 16.74
CA GLN A 506 -14.19 -7.77 17.29
C GLN A 506 -14.21 -6.37 17.89
N ALA A 507 -15.38 -5.73 17.79
CA ALA A 507 -15.65 -4.42 18.37
C ALA A 507 -17.14 -4.41 18.72
N ASP A 508 -17.44 -4.92 19.92
CA ASP A 508 -18.79 -5.20 20.38
C ASP A 508 -19.24 -4.17 21.40
N LEU A 509 -20.45 -3.64 21.23
CA LEU A 509 -21.04 -2.74 22.21
C LEU A 509 -21.54 -3.59 23.39
N VAL A 510 -20.85 -3.51 24.53
CA VAL A 510 -21.15 -4.30 25.74
C VAL A 510 -21.87 -3.49 26.82
N GLY A 511 -21.95 -2.17 26.67
CA GLY A 511 -22.68 -1.26 27.54
C GLY A 511 -23.03 0.05 26.83
N ALA A 512 -23.73 0.95 27.52
CA ALA A 512 -24.21 2.20 26.91
C ALA A 512 -23.08 3.13 26.44
N ASP A 513 -21.92 3.10 27.10
CA ASP A 513 -20.74 3.92 26.79
C ASP A 513 -19.44 3.08 26.73
N SER A 514 -19.56 1.76 26.50
CA SER A 514 -18.42 0.83 26.54
C SER A 514 -18.41 -0.12 25.36
N LEU A 515 -17.31 -0.09 24.61
CA LEU A 515 -16.99 -0.98 23.51
C LEU A 515 -15.92 -1.98 23.95
N ARG A 516 -16.16 -3.28 23.80
CA ARG A 516 -15.12 -4.30 23.95
C ARG A 516 -14.48 -4.53 22.59
N ILE A 517 -13.20 -4.21 22.47
CA ILE A 517 -12.40 -4.54 21.29
C ILE A 517 -11.52 -5.75 21.58
N ALA A 518 -11.40 -6.67 20.63
CA ALA A 518 -10.58 -7.86 20.76
C ALA A 518 -9.94 -8.27 19.42
N ASN A 519 -8.80 -8.93 19.50
CA ASN A 519 -8.10 -9.52 18.37
C ASN A 519 -7.79 -10.99 18.69
N ALA A 520 -8.57 -11.91 18.13
CA ALA A 520 -8.32 -13.34 18.18
C ALA A 520 -7.45 -13.83 17.01
N GLY A 521 -7.12 -12.94 16.06
CA GLY A 521 -6.26 -13.23 14.92
C GLY A 521 -4.79 -13.41 15.31
N ALA A 522 -3.98 -13.79 14.31
CA ALA A 522 -2.55 -14.05 14.50
C ALA A 522 -1.67 -12.81 14.27
N GLN A 523 -2.20 -11.77 13.63
CA GLN A 523 -1.51 -10.50 13.41
C GLN A 523 -2.11 -9.43 14.33
N GLY A 524 -1.26 -8.57 14.91
CA GLY A 524 -1.73 -7.39 15.63
C GLY A 524 -2.49 -6.43 14.70
N VAL A 525 -3.44 -5.69 15.26
CA VAL A 525 -4.31 -4.76 14.53
C VAL A 525 -4.31 -3.40 15.19
N VAL A 526 -4.57 -2.36 14.38
CA VAL A 526 -4.90 -1.03 14.89
C VAL A 526 -6.35 -0.75 14.50
N LEU A 527 -7.18 -0.49 15.50
CA LEU A 527 -8.56 -0.04 15.31
C LEU A 527 -8.62 1.46 15.52
N ARG A 528 -9.17 2.16 14.54
CA ARG A 528 -9.38 3.61 14.60
C ARG A 528 -10.83 3.88 14.96
N ILE A 529 -11.04 4.46 16.15
CA ILE A 529 -12.37 4.73 16.70
C ILE A 529 -12.60 6.23 16.65
N ARG A 530 -13.70 6.66 16.03
CA ARG A 530 -14.14 8.05 15.99
C ARG A 530 -15.48 8.19 16.71
N ASP A 531 -15.51 9.06 17.71
CA ASP A 531 -16.74 9.47 18.40
C ASP A 531 -16.79 11.01 18.57
N THR A 532 -17.64 11.50 19.45
CA THR A 532 -17.76 12.94 19.75
C THR A 532 -16.47 13.55 20.33
N GLY A 533 -15.55 12.74 20.84
CA GLY A 533 -14.24 13.15 21.32
C GLY A 533 -13.14 13.14 20.24
N GLY A 534 -13.48 12.86 18.98
CA GLY A 534 -12.52 12.77 17.87
C GLY A 534 -12.04 11.35 17.59
N ALA A 535 -11.10 11.21 16.65
CA ALA A 535 -10.54 9.92 16.28
C ALA A 535 -9.36 9.53 17.17
N ARG A 536 -9.32 8.26 17.61
CA ARG A 536 -8.26 7.67 18.44
C ARG A 536 -7.88 6.29 17.89
N HIS A 537 -6.65 5.85 18.16
CA HIS A 537 -6.06 4.63 17.63
C HIS A 537 -5.84 3.60 18.74
N TYR A 538 -6.26 2.36 18.51
CA TYR A 538 -6.21 1.29 19.49
C TYR A 538 -5.42 0.09 18.96
N THR A 539 -4.22 -0.14 19.50
CA THR A 539 -3.36 -1.26 19.08
C THR A 539 -3.64 -2.52 19.91
N LEU A 540 -4.02 -3.60 19.24
CA LEU A 540 -4.24 -4.91 19.85
C LEU A 540 -3.24 -5.93 19.30
N ALA A 541 -2.37 -6.46 20.16
CA ALA A 541 -1.59 -7.65 19.84
C ALA A 541 -2.52 -8.85 19.60
N ALA A 542 -2.01 -9.86 18.90
CA ALA A 542 -2.71 -11.13 18.74
C ALA A 542 -3.11 -11.72 20.11
N GLY A 543 -4.35 -12.19 20.22
CA GLY A 543 -4.90 -12.79 21.44
C GLY A 543 -5.28 -11.81 22.55
N THR A 544 -5.28 -10.49 22.31
CA THR A 544 -5.59 -9.47 23.34
C THR A 544 -6.96 -8.83 23.16
N ALA A 545 -7.46 -8.23 24.24
CA ALA A 545 -8.70 -7.48 24.25
C ALA A 545 -8.62 -6.32 25.26
N MET A 546 -9.41 -5.27 25.04
CA MET A 546 -9.60 -4.20 26.01
C MET A 546 -11.01 -3.60 25.94
N ALA A 547 -11.43 -2.96 27.02
CA ALA A 547 -12.63 -2.14 27.05
C ALA A 547 -12.25 -0.68 26.74
N VAL A 548 -13.02 -0.04 25.86
CA VAL A 548 -12.85 1.35 25.45
C VAL A 548 -14.11 2.13 25.80
N ARG A 549 -13.93 3.28 26.43
CA ARG A 549 -15.03 4.21 26.67
C ARG A 549 -15.34 4.97 25.39
N VAL A 550 -16.61 5.02 25.01
CA VAL A 550 -17.06 5.62 23.75
C VAL A 550 -18.38 6.35 23.91
N ALA A 551 -18.65 7.31 23.02
CA ALA A 551 -19.94 7.99 22.94
C ALA A 551 -20.69 7.63 21.64
N THR A 552 -21.84 6.95 21.77
CA THR A 552 -22.71 6.59 20.63
C THR A 552 -23.85 7.59 20.40
N HIS A 553 -24.10 8.48 21.36
CA HIS A 553 -25.15 9.49 21.33
C HIS A 553 -24.55 10.85 20.96
N GLY A 554 -24.47 11.13 19.66
CA GLY A 554 -24.00 12.40 19.13
C GLY A 554 -24.78 12.78 17.87
N ALA A 555 -24.50 13.95 17.32
CA ALA A 555 -25.05 14.35 16.01
C ALA A 555 -24.54 13.45 14.87
N LYS A 556 -23.44 12.74 15.09
CA LYS A 556 -22.81 11.82 14.16
C LYS A 556 -22.66 10.44 14.80
N PRO A 557 -22.70 9.38 13.98
CA PRO A 557 -22.43 8.02 14.46
C PRO A 557 -21.00 7.91 14.99
N MET A 558 -20.82 7.06 16.01
CA MET A 558 -19.50 6.52 16.31
C MET A 558 -19.12 5.52 15.23
N THR A 559 -17.88 5.57 14.75
CA THR A 559 -17.33 4.57 13.82
C THR A 559 -16.09 3.88 14.36
N VAL A 560 -15.89 2.64 13.93
CA VAL A 560 -14.66 1.86 14.14
C VAL A 560 -14.20 1.38 12.78
N HIS A 561 -12.97 1.71 12.40
CA HIS A 561 -12.33 1.21 11.18
C HIS A 561 -11.14 0.31 11.56
N GLY A 562 -10.99 -0.79 10.83
CA GLY A 562 -9.86 -1.72 10.95
C GLY A 562 -9.33 -2.14 9.57
N PRO A 563 -8.32 -3.04 9.53
CA PRO A 563 -7.79 -3.55 8.28
C PRO A 563 -8.85 -4.33 7.46
N ASN A 564 -8.57 -4.56 6.18
CA ASN A 564 -9.43 -5.30 5.25
C ASN A 564 -10.94 -4.96 5.31
N GLY A 565 -11.29 -3.67 5.37
CA GLY A 565 -12.68 -3.23 5.33
C GLY A 565 -13.49 -3.47 6.60
N PHE A 566 -12.87 -3.89 7.72
CA PHE A 566 -13.56 -4.02 8.99
C PHE A 566 -14.16 -2.69 9.44
N PHE A 567 -15.47 -2.71 9.68
CA PHE A 567 -16.21 -1.51 10.00
C PHE A 567 -17.30 -1.78 11.03
N ARG A 568 -17.43 -0.86 12.00
CA ARG A 568 -18.58 -0.80 12.90
C ARG A 568 -19.10 0.62 12.95
N GLN A 569 -20.42 0.75 13.06
CA GLN A 569 -21.10 2.02 13.26
C GLN A 569 -22.15 1.86 14.35
N PHE A 570 -22.24 2.84 15.24
CA PHE A 570 -23.25 2.88 16.29
C PHE A 570 -23.80 4.30 16.42
N HIS A 571 -25.12 4.45 16.42
CA HIS A 571 -25.77 5.75 16.46
C HIS A 571 -27.06 5.73 17.27
N GLY A 572 -27.06 6.47 18.37
CA GLY A 572 -28.23 6.64 19.22
C GLY A 572 -27.96 6.34 20.69
N ALA A 573 -29.02 6.51 21.48
CA ALA A 573 -29.09 6.10 22.87
C ALA A 573 -29.86 4.77 22.98
N ASP A 574 -29.68 4.05 24.09
CA ASP A 574 -30.41 2.78 24.35
C ASP A 574 -30.22 1.72 23.25
N LEU A 575 -29.01 1.64 22.69
CA LEU A 575 -28.67 0.65 21.68
C LEU A 575 -28.69 -0.76 22.27
N PRO A 576 -29.13 -1.77 21.50
CA PRO A 576 -28.92 -3.16 21.91
C PRO A 576 -27.42 -3.43 22.00
N GLN A 577 -27.02 -4.25 22.98
CA GLN A 577 -25.74 -4.92 22.92
C GLN A 577 -25.72 -5.76 21.64
N ALA A 578 -24.67 -5.58 20.84
CA ALA A 578 -24.52 -6.26 19.56
C ALA A 578 -23.13 -6.88 19.49
N THR A 579 -23.11 -8.20 19.37
CA THR A 579 -21.90 -9.01 19.23
C THR A 579 -21.99 -9.81 17.94
N LEU A 580 -20.92 -9.78 17.16
CA LEU A 580 -20.80 -10.55 15.93
C LEU A 580 -19.63 -11.50 16.05
N ARG A 581 -19.89 -12.79 15.87
CA ARG A 581 -18.87 -13.85 15.87
C ARG A 581 -18.92 -14.65 14.60
N TYR A 582 -17.80 -15.27 14.27
CA TYR A 582 -17.68 -16.17 13.13
C TYR A 582 -17.97 -17.61 13.56
N ASP A 583 -18.65 -18.37 12.70
CA ASP A 583 -18.72 -19.83 12.73
C ASP A 583 -18.08 -20.37 11.44
N PRO A 584 -16.74 -20.54 11.42
CA PRO A 584 -16.03 -20.99 10.22
C PRO A 584 -16.38 -22.43 9.81
N ALA A 585 -16.90 -23.25 10.73
CA ALA A 585 -17.28 -24.62 10.42
C ALA A 585 -18.58 -24.68 9.61
N GLY A 586 -19.50 -23.74 9.87
CA GLY A 586 -20.76 -23.59 9.14
C GLY A 586 -20.72 -22.61 7.97
N ASP A 587 -19.61 -21.87 7.77
CA ASP A 587 -19.54 -20.69 6.89
C ASP A 587 -20.61 -19.64 7.23
N MET A 588 -20.84 -19.40 8.53
CA MET A 588 -21.88 -18.50 9.02
C MET A 588 -21.31 -17.35 9.86
N ILE A 589 -21.95 -16.19 9.77
CA ILE A 589 -21.86 -15.14 10.76
C ILE A 589 -22.98 -15.33 11.79
N VAL A 590 -22.66 -15.20 13.08
CA VAL A 590 -23.67 -15.22 14.15
C VAL A 590 -23.76 -13.84 14.81
N LEU A 591 -24.92 -13.21 14.66
CA LEU A 591 -25.27 -11.96 15.34
C LEU A 591 -26.03 -12.29 16.62
N SER A 592 -25.49 -11.84 17.74
CA SER A 592 -26.11 -11.94 19.05
C SER A 592 -26.53 -10.55 19.52
N LEU A 593 -27.82 -10.38 19.80
CA LEU A 593 -28.40 -9.11 20.24
C LEU A 593 -29.04 -9.26 21.60
N ARG A 594 -28.79 -8.30 22.48
CA ARG A 594 -29.43 -8.23 23.80
C ARG A 594 -29.82 -6.80 24.13
N HIS A 595 -31.04 -6.62 24.62
CA HIS A 595 -31.50 -5.33 25.11
C HIS A 595 -31.89 -5.43 26.59
N GLN A 596 -31.47 -4.45 27.40
CA GLN A 596 -31.68 -4.45 28.85
C GLN A 596 -32.86 -3.58 29.32
N GLY A 597 -33.59 -2.93 28.42
CA GLY A 597 -34.74 -2.12 28.79
C GLY A 597 -36.01 -2.94 29.04
N THR A 598 -37.11 -2.24 29.34
CA THR A 598 -38.35 -2.82 29.86
C THR A 598 -39.39 -3.17 28.79
N GLY A 599 -39.08 -2.96 27.49
CA GLY A 599 -39.98 -3.20 26.36
C GLY A 599 -39.49 -4.28 25.40
N THR A 600 -40.39 -4.84 24.60
CA THR A 600 -39.98 -5.68 23.46
C THR A 600 -39.53 -4.78 22.32
N HIS A 601 -38.29 -4.98 21.85
CA HIS A 601 -37.71 -4.20 20.77
C HIS A 601 -37.82 -4.97 19.46
N ARG A 602 -38.25 -4.29 18.39
CA ARG A 602 -38.35 -4.89 17.04
C ARG A 602 -37.32 -4.24 16.15
N LEU A 603 -36.39 -5.04 15.64
CA LEU A 603 -35.32 -4.59 14.76
C LEU A 603 -35.49 -5.23 13.38
N ARG A 604 -35.20 -4.45 12.35
CA ARG A 604 -35.02 -4.95 10.98
C ARG A 604 -33.54 -5.00 10.69
N VAL A 605 -33.03 -6.18 10.36
CA VAL A 605 -31.63 -6.40 9.95
C VAL A 605 -31.60 -6.51 8.44
N GLU A 606 -30.94 -5.58 7.79
CA GLU A 606 -30.63 -5.56 6.37
C GLU A 606 -29.29 -6.24 6.13
N ASP A 607 -29.21 -7.12 5.12
CA ASP A 607 -27.94 -7.43 4.49
C ASP A 607 -27.74 -6.46 3.32
N ALA A 608 -26.73 -5.60 3.42
CA ALA A 608 -26.55 -4.54 2.44
C ALA A 608 -26.14 -5.06 1.05
N TYR A 609 -25.63 -6.31 0.95
CA TYR A 609 -25.17 -6.87 -0.32
C TYR A 609 -26.31 -7.30 -1.25
N ASP A 610 -27.42 -7.79 -0.70
CA ASP A 610 -28.58 -8.23 -1.48
C ASP A 610 -29.88 -7.50 -1.14
N GLY A 611 -29.87 -6.64 -0.10
CA GLY A 611 -31.01 -5.90 0.40
C GLY A 611 -32.01 -6.75 1.18
N THR A 612 -31.67 -8.00 1.51
CA THR A 612 -32.55 -8.90 2.25
C THR A 612 -32.77 -8.38 3.66
N MET A 613 -34.04 -8.35 4.08
CA MET A 613 -34.46 -7.84 5.38
C MET A 613 -35.00 -8.96 6.26
N ARG A 614 -34.51 -9.05 7.50
CA ARG A 614 -35.00 -9.97 8.53
C ARG A 614 -35.47 -9.21 9.77
N GLU A 615 -36.70 -9.47 10.21
CA GLU A 615 -37.18 -8.97 11.49
C GLU A 615 -36.67 -9.84 12.64
N LEU A 616 -36.14 -9.19 13.68
CA LEU A 616 -35.79 -9.79 14.96
C LEU A 616 -36.61 -9.14 16.06
N VAL A 617 -37.23 -9.96 16.90
CA VAL A 617 -37.96 -9.53 18.09
C VAL A 617 -37.07 -9.80 19.29
N LEU A 618 -36.73 -8.75 20.04
CA LEU A 618 -35.86 -8.80 21.22
C LEU A 618 -36.70 -8.58 22.48
N PRO A 619 -37.07 -9.64 23.20
CA PRO A 619 -37.74 -9.50 24.49
C PRO A 619 -36.79 -8.90 25.54
N PRO A 620 -37.32 -8.16 26.53
CA PRO A 620 -36.53 -7.61 27.64
C PRO A 620 -35.56 -8.63 28.25
N GLY A 621 -34.29 -8.25 28.39
CA GLY A 621 -33.26 -9.02 29.07
C GLY A 621 -32.77 -10.28 28.37
N ASN A 622 -33.43 -10.71 27.28
CA ASN A 622 -33.11 -11.92 26.53
C ASN A 622 -32.04 -11.65 25.46
N THR A 623 -31.24 -12.69 25.19
CA THR A 623 -30.32 -12.70 24.05
C THR A 623 -30.99 -13.41 22.89
N VAL A 624 -31.02 -12.76 21.73
CA VAL A 624 -31.55 -13.31 20.49
C VAL A 624 -30.38 -13.50 19.54
N GLU A 625 -30.26 -14.71 19.00
CA GLU A 625 -29.23 -15.03 18.02
C GLU A 625 -29.86 -15.29 16.65
N ALA A 626 -29.18 -14.81 15.62
CA ALA A 626 -29.51 -15.08 14.24
C ALA A 626 -28.22 -15.32 13.45
N THR A 627 -28.34 -16.10 12.38
CA THR A 627 -27.20 -16.51 11.56
C THR A 627 -27.38 -16.08 10.11
N TRP A 628 -26.28 -15.69 9.46
CA TRP A 628 -26.20 -15.31 8.05
C TRP A 628 -25.15 -16.15 7.33
N PRO A 629 -25.45 -16.73 6.15
CA PRO A 629 -24.44 -17.41 5.34
C PRO A 629 -23.40 -16.42 4.82
N ALA A 630 -22.15 -16.57 5.25
CA ALA A 630 -21.05 -15.72 4.79
C ALA A 630 -20.63 -16.08 3.35
N ALA A 631 -20.74 -17.35 2.98
CA ALA A 631 -20.32 -17.85 1.66
C ALA A 631 -21.08 -17.25 0.46
N ALA A 632 -22.24 -16.64 0.68
CA ALA A 632 -23.04 -16.01 -0.39
C ALA A 632 -22.33 -14.81 -1.05
N HIS A 633 -21.41 -14.17 -0.32
CA HIS A 633 -20.72 -12.95 -0.72
C HIS A 633 -19.20 -13.07 -0.52
N ASP A 634 -18.63 -14.24 -0.85
CA ASP A 634 -17.19 -14.50 -0.71
C ASP A 634 -16.66 -14.24 0.73
N HIS A 635 -17.50 -14.56 1.72
CA HIS A 635 -17.28 -14.35 3.16
C HIS A 635 -17.28 -12.90 3.63
N TRP A 636 -17.69 -11.95 2.78
CA TRP A 636 -18.02 -10.59 3.19
C TRP A 636 -19.40 -10.52 3.85
N TYR A 637 -19.56 -9.60 4.80
CA TYR A 637 -20.84 -9.32 5.45
C TYR A 637 -21.01 -7.81 5.68
N ASP A 638 -22.25 -7.33 5.61
CA ASP A 638 -22.61 -5.94 5.92
C ASP A 638 -24.05 -5.87 6.46
N LEU A 639 -24.17 -6.01 7.78
CA LEU A 639 -25.46 -6.07 8.46
C LEU A 639 -25.82 -4.68 9.01
N ILE A 640 -26.95 -4.13 8.56
CA ILE A 640 -27.47 -2.84 9.01
C ILE A 640 -28.72 -3.05 9.86
N LEU A 641 -28.69 -2.59 11.11
CA LEU A 641 -29.80 -2.71 12.04
C LEU A 641 -30.60 -1.40 12.04
N HIS A 642 -31.87 -1.54 11.71
CA HIS A 642 -32.86 -0.47 11.74
C HIS A 642 -33.83 -0.69 12.90
N ASP A 643 -34.11 0.37 13.65
CA ASP A 643 -35.13 0.39 14.68
C ASP A 643 -36.28 1.26 14.21
N LEU A 644 -37.52 0.74 14.22
CA LEU A 644 -38.73 1.47 13.82
C LEU A 644 -38.96 2.77 14.59
N ARG A 645 -38.36 2.90 15.78
CA ARG A 645 -38.43 4.11 16.61
C ARG A 645 -37.51 5.22 16.11
N HIS A 646 -36.57 4.90 15.23
CA HIS A 646 -35.53 5.80 14.73
C HIS A 646 -35.66 5.94 13.22
N ALA A 647 -35.40 7.14 12.70
CA ALA A 647 -35.41 7.39 11.26
C ALA A 647 -34.10 6.95 10.56
N HIS A 648 -33.12 6.46 11.31
CA HIS A 648 -31.79 6.11 10.85
C HIS A 648 -31.38 4.71 11.31
N ALA A 649 -30.40 4.12 10.61
CA ALA A 649 -29.73 2.90 11.05
C ALA A 649 -29.01 3.14 12.38
N ILE A 650 -29.24 2.25 13.35
CA ILE A 650 -28.72 2.39 14.72
C ILE A 650 -27.41 1.64 14.94
N VAL A 651 -27.17 0.56 14.18
CA VAL A 651 -25.92 -0.22 14.19
C VAL A 651 -25.62 -0.68 12.76
N ARG A 652 -24.34 -0.65 12.36
CA ARG A 652 -23.85 -1.32 11.14
C ARG A 652 -22.62 -2.16 11.47
N LEU A 653 -22.60 -3.40 11.01
CA LEU A 653 -21.53 -4.35 11.25
C LEU A 653 -21.07 -4.90 9.90
N ALA A 654 -19.86 -4.52 9.46
CA ALA A 654 -19.31 -4.97 8.20
C ALA A 654 -17.86 -5.46 8.30
N GLY A 655 -17.49 -6.34 7.39
CA GLY A 655 -16.14 -6.89 7.31
C GLY A 655 -16.08 -8.18 6.50
N HIS A 656 -14.99 -8.90 6.67
CA HIS A 656 -14.73 -10.19 6.04
C HIS A 656 -14.49 -11.26 7.12
N MET A 657 -15.09 -12.43 6.94
CA MET A 657 -14.83 -13.60 7.78
C MET A 657 -13.59 -14.33 7.27
N GLU A 658 -12.44 -14.00 7.85
CA GLU A 658 -11.20 -14.70 7.53
C GLU A 658 -11.27 -16.14 8.05
N ASN A 659 -11.11 -17.10 7.13
CA ASN A 659 -11.15 -18.55 7.42
C ASN A 659 -9.84 -19.26 7.01
N GLY A 660 -8.78 -18.48 6.78
CA GLY A 660 -7.47 -18.98 6.35
C GLY A 660 -7.40 -19.43 4.90
N ARG A 661 -8.44 -19.19 4.08
CA ARG A 661 -8.47 -19.53 2.65
C ARG A 661 -8.51 -18.26 1.80
N PRO A 662 -7.94 -18.28 0.58
CA PRO A 662 -8.12 -17.20 -0.38
C PRO A 662 -9.61 -16.98 -0.70
N SER A 663 -9.97 -15.75 -1.02
CA SER A 663 -11.36 -15.34 -1.33
C SER A 663 -11.41 -14.38 -2.54
N GLN A 664 -12.44 -13.55 -2.62
CA GLN A 664 -12.54 -12.38 -3.50
C GLN A 664 -12.57 -11.09 -2.67
N THR A 665 -12.19 -9.97 -3.28
CA THR A 665 -12.30 -8.62 -2.71
C THR A 665 -13.77 -8.22 -2.51
N ASP A 666 -14.08 -7.20 -1.70
CA ASP A 666 -15.47 -6.80 -1.37
C ASP A 666 -16.35 -6.67 -2.63
N PRO A 667 -17.53 -7.33 -2.70
CA PRO A 667 -18.43 -7.27 -3.84
C PRO A 667 -18.89 -5.86 -4.23
N HIS A 668 -18.97 -4.93 -3.27
CA HIS A 668 -19.37 -3.55 -3.51
C HIS A 668 -18.23 -2.65 -3.99
N MET A 669 -17.00 -3.16 -4.03
CA MET A 669 -15.84 -2.38 -4.45
C MET A 669 -15.97 -1.93 -5.91
N GLY A 670 -15.89 -0.62 -6.14
CA GLY A 670 -16.05 -0.04 -7.48
C GLY A 670 -17.47 -0.12 -8.04
N GLN A 671 -18.48 -0.52 -7.25
CA GLN A 671 -19.87 -0.36 -7.62
C GLN A 671 -20.32 1.08 -7.41
N ILE A 672 -21.06 1.62 -8.38
CA ILE A 672 -21.75 2.90 -8.21
C ILE A 672 -22.98 2.57 -7.35
N GLN A 673 -23.02 3.01 -6.10
CA GLN A 673 -24.27 3.00 -5.33
C GLN A 673 -25.27 3.84 -6.13
N ALA A 674 -26.36 3.19 -6.57
CA ALA A 674 -27.36 3.75 -7.48
C ALA A 674 -28.15 4.91 -6.85
#